data_AF-A0A820A7Q0-F1
#
_entry.id   AF-A0A820A7Q0-F1
#
_cell.length_a   1.000
_cell.length_b   1.000
_cell.length_c   1.000
_cell.angle_alpha   90.00
_cell.angle_beta   90.00
_cell.angle_gamma   90.00
#
_symmetry.space_group_name_H-M   'P 1'
#
loop_
_entity.id
_entity.type
_entity.pdbx_description
1 polymer ?
#
loop_
_entity_poly.entity_id
_entity_poly.type
_entity_poly.pdbx_seq_one_letter_code
_entity_poly.pdbx_strand_id
1 'polypeptide(L)'
;MSPDYFVHSIGVIGAANNGTNRELFMFAFAGEITTKSTLFICLVTVSRSTCNAQHQMTVLHSTDKPQNYFLIGVDSHATFVYGFTSTMAFKLEIVTNQIVQNLTLETLWPSIIFLPHAFSVSDQWAVVVGYGFNRSEKKNYAIMECLIDLISLISYSCETLIVESTYLVPSNLLSYNELYELSVAIRDENVLVGIHRLNTIVILKKNQTSLTKTHLYTVTSSSLTSFGRLVGWVDEQTIAVVAYHSLYSSWSQSQIFFYDKNSVSSTSPLYTFPNNQQTIGNQLFQPHFVRLIITNNGNLVLLTDYSLVIIVPVAPINHASMWVEPSAAAFMFYYSPMPCIGGTFKNESGLGPCTVCLPGTRNRGIAYSEGTSCISCSRNNSNSYCSLAALVEFDLNTITSHSQVTSYPESADTTNFDDILLENMFQTDSNFSCMIISPFFWTIIAGAFAFSVWIMMAVIKLGKWEQCNRYRTWIKTILIHTDLIREGQRWVGGLATIAIIILVSFACWFCASFLKRYPIEEVFEPVNFACDSTLINAKFSTGLDLLAIPKSTDAQRIINLLDNQIFNITVELINTGFTCESISVQENLIGTQYANLIPSCERSEWNAVTSITFALPYHYSTIQLNMTGPHWANAVRVCLRG
;
A
#
# COMPACT_ATOMS: atom_id res chain seq x y z
N MET A 1 31.32 -16.01 -12.80
CA MET A 1 32.70 -15.65 -13.17
C MET A 1 32.75 -14.14 -13.20
N SER A 2 33.43 -13.50 -12.25
CA SER A 2 33.66 -12.06 -12.28
C SER A 2 34.50 -11.75 -13.52
N PRO A 3 34.15 -10.76 -14.34
CA PRO A 3 35.08 -10.28 -15.33
C PRO A 3 36.36 -9.75 -14.66
N ASP A 4 37.52 -9.95 -15.29
CA ASP A 4 38.84 -9.42 -14.88
C ASP A 4 38.96 -7.88 -15.05
N TYR A 5 37.83 -7.17 -15.10
CA TYR A 5 37.77 -5.73 -15.34
C TYR A 5 36.80 -5.04 -14.38
N PHE A 6 37.15 -3.82 -13.97
CA PHE A 6 36.31 -2.93 -13.19
C PHE A 6 35.97 -1.69 -14.01
N VAL A 7 34.69 -1.30 -14.06
CA VAL A 7 34.20 -0.12 -14.80
C VAL A 7 34.05 1.05 -13.85
N HIS A 8 34.83 2.11 -14.04
CA HIS A 8 34.82 3.30 -13.18
C HIS A 8 33.83 4.38 -13.63
N SER A 9 33.59 4.45 -14.94
CA SER A 9 32.76 5.49 -15.54
C SER A 9 32.17 5.02 -16.87
N ILE A 10 31.03 5.62 -17.21
CA ILE A 10 30.30 5.39 -18.44
C ILE A 10 29.98 6.76 -19.05
N GLY A 11 29.98 6.84 -20.38
CA GLY A 11 29.50 7.97 -21.15
C GLY A 11 28.47 7.49 -22.18
N VAL A 12 27.38 8.23 -22.37
CA VAL A 12 26.35 7.87 -23.34
C VAL A 12 26.63 8.58 -24.65
N ILE A 13 26.77 7.83 -25.74
CA ILE A 13 27.05 8.36 -27.08
C ILE A 13 25.73 8.64 -27.81
N GLY A 14 24.75 7.74 -27.70
CA GLY A 14 23.41 7.96 -28.25
C GLY A 14 22.69 6.68 -28.65
N ALA A 15 21.54 6.86 -29.31
CA ALA A 15 20.80 5.78 -29.96
C ALA A 15 20.86 5.97 -31.49
N ALA A 16 21.53 5.07 -32.20
CA ALA A 16 21.61 5.11 -33.66
C ALA A 16 20.42 4.38 -34.28
N ASN A 17 19.61 5.08 -35.07
CA ASN A 17 18.54 4.50 -35.88
C ASN A 17 19.11 4.05 -37.22
N ASN A 18 19.51 2.79 -37.32
CA ASN A 18 20.17 2.28 -38.52
C ASN A 18 19.15 1.78 -39.57
N GLY A 19 18.17 2.61 -39.96
CA GLY A 19 17.24 2.40 -41.10
C GLY A 19 16.41 1.09 -41.13
N THR A 20 16.59 0.20 -40.17
CA THR A 20 16.14 -1.20 -40.17
C THR A 20 15.56 -1.58 -38.80
N ASN A 21 14.72 -0.73 -38.18
CA ASN A 21 14.05 -1.00 -36.89
C ASN A 21 14.93 -1.48 -35.71
N ARG A 22 16.26 -1.43 -35.83
CA ARG A 22 17.23 -1.77 -34.78
C ARG A 22 17.74 -0.47 -34.18
N GLU A 23 17.11 -0.05 -33.09
CA GLU A 23 17.70 0.94 -32.19
C GLU A 23 18.96 0.33 -31.56
N LEU A 24 20.11 0.90 -31.90
CA LEU A 24 21.40 0.55 -31.31
C LEU A 24 21.75 1.60 -30.25
N PHE A 25 21.97 1.16 -29.01
CA PHE A 25 22.52 2.04 -27.97
C PHE A 25 24.05 2.00 -28.02
N MET A 26 24.68 3.17 -27.96
CA MET A 26 26.13 3.31 -27.97
C MET A 26 26.61 3.95 -26.66
N PHE A 27 27.61 3.33 -26.03
CA PHE A 27 28.23 3.77 -24.78
C PHE A 27 29.75 3.77 -24.91
N ALA A 28 30.39 4.63 -24.14
CA ALA A 28 31.80 4.50 -23.81
C ALA A 28 31.90 4.02 -22.35
N PHE A 29 32.72 3.01 -22.08
CA PHE A 29 33.12 2.63 -20.72
C PHE A 29 34.58 2.97 -20.52
N ALA A 30 34.90 3.49 -19.34
CA ALA A 30 36.25 3.65 -18.87
C ALA A 30 36.47 2.71 -17.68
N GLY A 31 37.50 1.88 -17.79
CA GLY A 31 37.76 0.81 -16.83
C GLY A 31 39.22 0.48 -16.69
N GLU A 32 39.49 -0.43 -15.76
CA GLU A 32 40.79 -1.00 -15.51
C GLU A 32 40.71 -2.53 -15.51
N ILE A 33 41.67 -3.18 -16.17
CA ILE A 33 41.88 -4.62 -16.06
C ILE A 33 42.62 -4.87 -14.74
N THR A 34 41.91 -5.39 -13.73
CA THR A 34 42.38 -5.47 -12.34
C THR A 34 43.63 -6.35 -12.19
N THR A 35 43.81 -7.34 -13.06
CA THR A 35 44.96 -8.25 -13.04
C THR A 35 46.24 -7.62 -13.58
N LYS A 36 46.14 -6.57 -14.40
CA LYS A 36 47.26 -5.96 -15.12
C LYS A 36 47.41 -4.46 -14.88
N SER A 37 46.57 -3.88 -14.02
CA SER A 37 46.49 -2.43 -13.78
C SER A 37 46.50 -1.61 -15.07
N THR A 38 45.78 -2.10 -16.09
CA THR A 38 45.81 -1.53 -17.44
C THR A 38 44.52 -0.79 -17.71
N LEU A 39 44.62 0.49 -18.05
CA LEU A 39 43.47 1.34 -18.34
C LEU A 39 42.98 1.13 -19.76
N PHE A 40 41.66 1.03 -19.91
CA PHE A 40 41.02 0.88 -21.19
C PHE A 40 39.79 1.79 -21.33
N ILE A 41 39.48 2.10 -22.57
CA ILE A 41 38.20 2.66 -22.99
C ILE A 41 37.55 1.65 -23.93
N CYS A 42 36.32 1.25 -23.63
CA CYS A 42 35.50 0.42 -24.53
C CYS A 42 34.43 1.29 -25.17
N LEU A 43 34.36 1.31 -26.50
CA LEU A 43 33.15 1.70 -27.21
C LEU A 43 32.25 0.47 -27.33
N VAL A 44 31.05 0.53 -26.78
CA VAL A 44 30.10 -0.58 -26.75
C VAL A 44 28.85 -0.20 -27.51
N THR A 45 28.44 -1.06 -28.44
CA THR A 45 27.20 -0.95 -29.18
C THR A 45 26.29 -2.11 -28.81
N VAL A 46 25.03 -1.81 -28.48
CA VAL A 46 24.07 -2.77 -27.96
C VAL A 46 22.79 -2.70 -28.76
N SER A 47 22.37 -3.83 -29.31
CA SER A 47 21.10 -3.96 -30.02
C SER A 47 19.95 -4.09 -29.03
N ARG A 48 18.97 -3.17 -29.08
CA ARG A 48 17.78 -3.19 -28.19
C ARG A 48 17.00 -4.49 -28.29
N SER A 49 16.92 -5.12 -29.46
CA SER A 49 16.09 -6.30 -29.69
C SER A 49 16.75 -7.62 -29.28
N THR A 50 18.07 -7.66 -29.16
CA THR A 50 18.82 -8.90 -28.89
C THR A 50 19.67 -8.82 -27.63
N CYS A 51 19.83 -7.64 -27.03
CA CYS A 51 20.74 -7.36 -25.91
C CYS A 51 22.21 -7.82 -26.15
N ASN A 52 22.60 -8.07 -27.40
CA ASN A 52 23.96 -8.40 -27.76
C ASN A 52 24.82 -7.14 -27.79
N ALA A 53 25.91 -7.14 -27.03
CA ALA A 53 26.96 -6.12 -27.09
C ALA A 53 28.06 -6.49 -28.07
N GLN A 54 28.46 -5.53 -28.90
CA GLN A 54 29.78 -5.51 -29.54
C GLN A 54 30.62 -4.44 -28.87
N HIS A 55 31.87 -4.75 -28.55
CA HIS A 55 32.78 -3.83 -27.88
C HIS A 55 34.08 -3.69 -28.66
N GLN A 56 34.57 -2.45 -28.77
CA GLN A 56 35.88 -2.13 -29.32
C GLN A 56 36.71 -1.46 -28.22
N MET A 57 37.82 -2.10 -27.86
CA MET A 57 38.69 -1.68 -26.76
C MET A 57 39.89 -0.89 -27.26
N THR A 58 40.14 0.25 -26.62
CA THR A 58 41.37 1.05 -26.77
C THR A 58 42.10 1.05 -25.44
N VAL A 59 43.33 0.54 -25.44
CA VAL A 59 44.19 0.50 -24.26
C VAL A 59 45.00 1.77 -24.19
N LEU A 60 44.96 2.46 -23.05
CA LEU A 60 45.61 3.75 -22.84
C LEU A 60 47.06 3.60 -22.37
N HIS A 61 47.26 2.94 -21.23
CA HIS A 61 48.58 2.57 -20.71
C HIS A 61 48.44 1.64 -19.49
N SER A 62 49.50 0.89 -19.17
CA SER A 62 49.63 0.22 -17.87
C SER A 62 50.04 1.26 -16.83
N THR A 63 49.33 1.33 -15.71
CA THR A 63 49.75 2.14 -14.57
C THR A 63 50.37 1.23 -13.52
N ASP A 64 51.48 1.66 -12.89
CA ASP A 64 52.12 0.88 -11.80
C ASP A 64 51.21 0.71 -10.58
N LYS A 65 50.10 1.47 -10.53
CA LYS A 65 49.09 1.43 -9.47
C LYS A 65 47.69 1.53 -10.07
N PRO A 66 46.69 0.92 -9.43
CA PRO A 66 45.29 1.07 -9.83
C PRO A 66 44.85 2.53 -9.76
N GLN A 67 43.98 2.93 -10.69
CA GLN A 67 43.39 4.26 -10.71
C GLN A 67 42.15 4.29 -9.82
N ASN A 68 42.09 5.25 -8.89
CA ASN A 68 40.93 5.41 -8.02
C ASN A 68 39.79 6.20 -8.69
N TYR A 69 40.14 7.08 -9.63
CA TYR A 69 39.17 7.85 -10.42
C TYR A 69 39.58 7.83 -11.90
N PHE A 70 38.68 7.31 -12.72
CA PHE A 70 38.77 7.38 -14.17
C PHE A 70 37.43 7.90 -14.69
N LEU A 71 37.43 9.16 -15.10
CA LEU A 71 36.25 9.93 -15.49
C LEU A 71 36.22 10.04 -17.01
N ILE A 72 35.05 9.83 -17.61
CA ILE A 72 34.80 10.11 -19.02
C ILE A 72 33.52 10.90 -19.21
N GLY A 73 33.49 11.68 -20.28
CA GLY A 73 32.32 12.39 -20.78
C GLY A 73 32.32 12.38 -22.30
N VAL A 74 31.13 12.36 -22.89
CA VAL A 74 30.93 12.38 -24.35
C VAL A 74 30.35 13.74 -24.72
N ASP A 75 30.79 14.32 -25.83
CA ASP A 75 30.18 15.53 -26.35
C ASP A 75 28.75 15.28 -26.87
N SER A 76 27.96 16.34 -26.94
CA SER A 76 26.57 16.27 -27.43
C SER A 76 26.44 15.75 -28.86
N HIS A 77 27.48 15.94 -29.67
CA HIS A 77 27.56 15.51 -31.06
C HIS A 77 28.11 14.09 -31.21
N ALA A 78 28.40 13.38 -30.11
CA ALA A 78 28.86 12.00 -30.13
C ALA A 78 30.11 11.77 -31.01
N THR A 79 30.97 12.79 -31.10
CA THR A 79 32.18 12.79 -31.93
C THR A 79 33.41 12.42 -31.10
N PHE A 80 33.49 12.90 -29.86
CA PHE A 80 34.65 12.70 -29.00
C PHE A 80 34.27 12.20 -27.61
N VAL A 81 35.11 11.30 -27.08
CA VAL A 81 35.15 10.97 -25.65
C VAL A 81 36.30 11.75 -25.03
N TYR A 82 35.98 12.54 -24.02
CA TYR A 82 36.95 13.24 -23.18
C TYR A 82 37.10 12.47 -21.88
N GLY A 83 38.30 12.43 -21.31
CA GLY A 83 38.46 11.79 -20.03
C GLY A 83 39.66 12.26 -19.23
N PHE A 84 39.57 12.00 -17.93
CA PHE A 84 40.55 12.37 -16.91
C PHE A 84 40.86 11.13 -16.08
N THR A 85 42.15 10.86 -15.91
CA THR A 85 42.68 9.91 -14.93
C THR A 85 43.36 10.70 -13.82
N SER A 86 44.02 10.02 -12.87
CA SER A 86 44.86 10.71 -11.87
C SER A 86 46.14 11.34 -12.43
N THR A 87 46.51 11.07 -13.69
CA THR A 87 47.80 11.49 -14.27
C THR A 87 47.69 12.20 -15.62
N MET A 88 46.60 11.96 -16.37
CA MET A 88 46.44 12.51 -17.70
C MET A 88 44.99 12.89 -18.03
N ALA A 89 44.85 13.78 -19.01
CA ALA A 89 43.62 14.11 -19.68
C ALA A 89 43.75 13.74 -21.16
N PHE A 90 42.70 13.20 -21.76
CA PHE A 90 42.73 12.77 -23.15
C PHE A 90 41.44 13.12 -23.90
N LYS A 91 41.57 13.13 -25.23
CA LYS A 91 40.47 13.23 -26.19
C LYS A 91 40.59 12.07 -27.17
N LEU A 92 39.56 11.25 -27.25
CA LEU A 92 39.43 10.10 -28.14
C LEU A 92 38.35 10.38 -29.17
N GLU A 93 38.64 10.15 -30.45
CA GLU A 93 37.68 10.23 -31.54
C GLU A 93 36.89 8.92 -31.65
N ILE A 94 35.56 9.01 -31.59
CA ILE A 94 34.69 7.82 -31.51
C ILE A 94 34.72 7.00 -32.80
N VAL A 95 34.76 7.67 -33.96
CA VAL A 95 34.69 7.00 -35.27
C VAL A 95 35.94 6.19 -35.58
N THR A 96 37.12 6.78 -35.32
CA THR A 96 38.41 6.12 -35.55
C THR A 96 38.84 5.26 -34.37
N ASN A 97 38.22 5.46 -33.21
CA ASN A 97 38.58 4.87 -31.92
C ASN A 97 40.07 5.11 -31.57
N GLN A 98 40.56 6.32 -31.86
CA GLN A 98 41.96 6.73 -31.62
C GLN A 98 42.04 7.93 -30.69
N ILE A 99 43.08 7.97 -29.87
CA ILE A 99 43.39 9.11 -29.01
C ILE A 99 44.03 10.18 -29.88
N VAL A 100 43.34 11.31 -30.02
CA VAL A 100 43.75 12.44 -30.85
C VAL A 100 44.57 13.45 -30.04
N GLN A 101 44.37 13.51 -28.73
CA GLN A 101 45.09 14.40 -27.83
C GLN A 101 45.29 13.73 -26.46
N ASN A 102 46.49 13.91 -25.89
CA ASN A 102 46.83 13.43 -24.56
C ASN A 102 47.73 14.48 -23.86
N LEU A 103 47.35 14.88 -22.65
CA LEU A 103 48.00 15.91 -21.85
C LEU A 103 48.21 15.39 -20.43
N THR A 104 49.31 15.77 -19.77
CA THR A 104 49.50 15.47 -18.35
C THR A 104 48.72 16.47 -17.50
N LEU A 105 48.23 16.05 -16.32
CA LEU A 105 47.48 16.98 -15.45
C LEU A 105 48.30 18.20 -15.02
N GLU A 106 49.63 18.08 -14.94
CA GLU A 106 50.52 19.21 -14.64
C GLU A 106 50.55 20.26 -15.74
N THR A 107 50.37 19.86 -17.01
CA THR A 107 50.24 20.80 -18.12
C THR A 107 48.88 21.50 -18.12
N LEU A 108 47.85 20.79 -17.65
CA LEU A 108 46.48 21.32 -17.61
C LEU A 108 46.27 22.28 -16.42
N TRP A 109 46.92 22.00 -15.29
CA TRP A 109 46.85 22.79 -14.06
C TRP A 109 48.24 23.10 -13.49
N PRO A 110 49.00 24.04 -14.10
CA PRO A 110 50.39 24.27 -13.72
C PRO A 110 50.55 24.90 -12.32
N SER A 111 49.56 25.67 -11.87
CA SER A 111 49.60 26.47 -10.64
C SER A 111 48.99 25.77 -9.42
N ILE A 112 48.23 24.68 -9.62
CA ILE A 112 47.50 23.98 -8.55
C ILE A 112 47.82 22.48 -8.58
N ILE A 113 47.76 21.83 -7.43
CA ILE A 113 47.65 20.37 -7.40
C ILE A 113 46.16 20.07 -7.32
N PHE A 114 45.62 19.42 -8.34
CA PHE A 114 44.19 19.20 -8.48
C PHE A 114 43.91 17.72 -8.77
N LEU A 115 43.00 17.14 -8.00
CA LEU A 115 42.56 15.75 -8.10
C LEU A 115 41.13 15.74 -8.64
N PRO A 116 40.91 15.34 -9.91
CA PRO A 116 39.59 15.34 -10.51
C PRO A 116 38.72 14.21 -9.93
N HIS A 117 37.51 14.53 -9.47
CA HIS A 117 36.56 13.55 -8.91
C HIS A 117 35.25 13.48 -9.71
N ALA A 118 34.88 14.55 -10.40
CA ALA A 118 33.69 14.61 -11.24
C ALA A 118 33.96 15.39 -12.53
N PHE A 119 33.32 14.97 -13.63
CA PHE A 119 33.49 15.59 -14.94
C PHE A 119 32.18 15.55 -15.72
N SER A 120 31.85 16.65 -16.39
CA SER A 120 30.71 16.73 -17.31
C SER A 120 31.07 17.63 -18.50
N VAL A 121 30.53 17.28 -19.66
CA VAL A 121 30.90 17.82 -20.98
C VAL A 121 29.69 18.50 -21.61
N SER A 122 29.91 19.67 -22.19
CA SER A 122 29.00 20.37 -23.10
C SER A 122 29.62 20.44 -24.50
N ASP A 123 29.06 21.21 -25.43
CA ASP A 123 29.49 21.23 -26.84
C ASP A 123 30.90 21.79 -27.03
N GLN A 124 31.21 22.88 -26.32
CA GLN A 124 32.45 23.64 -26.50
C GLN A 124 33.31 23.69 -25.23
N TRP A 125 32.74 23.33 -24.09
CA TRP A 125 33.35 23.49 -22.79
C TRP A 125 32.94 22.37 -21.86
N ALA A 126 33.70 22.22 -20.77
CA ALA A 126 33.43 21.22 -19.77
C ALA A 126 33.74 21.75 -18.37
N VAL A 127 33.24 21.05 -17.36
CA VAL A 127 33.53 21.33 -15.95
C VAL A 127 34.12 20.09 -15.32
N VAL A 128 35.26 20.29 -14.67
CA VAL A 128 35.84 19.29 -13.79
C VAL A 128 35.75 19.81 -12.37
N VAL A 129 35.21 19.00 -11.48
CA VAL A 129 35.15 19.30 -10.04
C VAL A 129 36.04 18.31 -9.31
N GLY A 130 36.80 18.81 -8.35
CA GLY A 130 37.79 18.02 -7.66
C GLY A 130 38.28 18.67 -6.38
N TYR A 131 39.28 18.05 -5.79
CA TYR A 131 39.97 18.59 -4.62
C TYR A 131 41.29 19.19 -5.06
N GLY A 132 41.51 20.46 -4.76
CA GLY A 132 42.75 21.14 -5.11
C GLY A 132 43.28 22.03 -4.01
N PHE A 133 44.57 22.35 -4.10
CA PHE A 133 45.19 23.41 -3.32
C PHE A 133 46.22 24.16 -4.15
N ASN A 134 46.41 25.44 -3.81
CA ASN A 134 47.38 26.29 -4.49
C ASN A 134 48.81 25.99 -4.00
N ARG A 135 49.73 25.73 -4.94
CA ARG A 135 51.13 25.37 -4.63
C ARG A 135 51.84 26.46 -3.84
N SER A 136 51.48 27.73 -4.05
CA SER A 136 52.08 28.88 -3.36
C SER A 136 51.61 29.06 -1.92
N GLU A 137 50.40 28.59 -1.57
CA GLU A 137 49.82 28.82 -0.24
C GLU A 137 50.03 27.65 0.74
N LYS A 138 50.49 26.46 0.30
CA LYS A 138 50.63 25.24 1.12
C LYS A 138 49.47 25.03 2.11
N LYS A 139 48.22 25.12 1.63
CA LYS A 139 47.01 24.94 2.44
C LYS A 139 46.40 23.55 2.24
N ASN A 140 45.45 23.23 3.12
CA ASN A 140 44.54 22.09 3.03
C ASN A 140 43.85 22.06 1.66
N TYR A 141 43.46 20.86 1.22
CA TYR A 141 42.62 20.71 0.04
C TYR A 141 41.28 21.43 0.24
N ALA A 142 40.82 22.11 -0.81
CA ALA A 142 39.49 22.67 -0.91
C ALA A 142 38.76 22.05 -2.11
N ILE A 143 37.44 22.12 -2.11
CA ILE A 143 36.63 21.72 -3.27
C ILE A 143 36.76 22.85 -4.29
N MET A 144 37.24 22.50 -5.49
CA MET A 144 37.48 23.43 -6.58
C MET A 144 36.74 22.96 -7.83
N GLU A 145 36.28 23.93 -8.61
CA GLU A 145 35.68 23.76 -9.92
C GLU A 145 36.58 24.40 -10.98
N CYS A 146 36.82 23.67 -12.05
CA CYS A 146 37.64 24.12 -13.17
C CYS A 146 36.81 24.11 -14.46
N LEU A 147 36.76 25.25 -15.14
CA LEU A 147 36.14 25.40 -16.46
C LEU A 147 37.18 25.09 -17.54
N ILE A 148 36.87 24.18 -18.46
CA ILE A 148 37.80 23.69 -19.49
C ILE A 148 37.26 23.99 -20.89
N ASP A 149 38.16 24.43 -21.77
CA ASP A 149 37.92 24.50 -23.20
C ASP A 149 38.12 23.14 -23.87
N LEU A 150 37.13 22.62 -24.59
CA LEU A 150 37.24 21.28 -25.21
C LEU A 150 38.07 21.25 -26.49
N ILE A 151 38.27 22.41 -27.13
CA ILE A 151 39.08 22.52 -28.35
C ILE A 151 40.56 22.38 -27.98
N SER A 152 41.01 23.14 -26.99
CA SER A 152 42.41 23.16 -26.57
C SER A 152 42.73 22.20 -25.41
N LEU A 153 41.73 21.72 -24.66
CA LEU A 153 41.87 21.03 -23.37
C LEU A 153 42.66 21.85 -22.33
N ILE A 154 42.48 23.18 -22.35
CA ILE A 154 43.12 24.10 -21.40
C ILE A 154 42.05 24.62 -20.42
N SER A 155 42.40 24.74 -19.14
CA SER A 155 41.52 25.35 -18.14
C SER A 155 41.44 26.87 -18.33
N TYR A 156 40.23 27.41 -18.44
CA TYR A 156 39.97 28.86 -18.42
C TYR A 156 40.15 29.45 -17.04
N SER A 157 39.60 28.76 -16.02
CA SER A 157 39.60 29.21 -14.63
C SER A 157 39.43 28.00 -13.72
N CYS A 158 40.02 28.10 -12.52
CA CYS A 158 39.78 27.18 -11.43
C CYS A 158 39.49 28.02 -10.18
N GLU A 159 38.29 27.90 -9.65
CA GLU A 159 37.82 28.65 -8.50
C GLU A 159 37.54 27.70 -7.33
N THR A 160 37.40 28.27 -6.13
CA THR A 160 37.10 27.49 -4.92
C THR A 160 35.59 27.54 -4.65
N LEU A 161 34.91 26.41 -4.81
CA LEU A 161 33.47 26.28 -4.64
C LEU A 161 33.02 26.50 -3.19
N ILE A 162 33.64 25.73 -2.29
CA ILE A 162 33.36 25.72 -0.85
C ILE A 162 34.68 25.46 -0.12
N VAL A 163 34.98 26.33 0.85
CA VAL A 163 36.08 26.13 1.79
C VAL A 163 35.54 25.30 2.96
N GLU A 164 35.92 24.03 3.06
CA GLU A 164 35.63 23.23 4.26
C GLU A 164 36.48 23.72 5.45
N SER A 165 35.87 23.79 6.63
CA SER A 165 36.56 24.08 7.90
C SER A 165 37.30 22.85 8.46
N THR A 166 37.02 21.65 7.93
CA THR A 166 37.67 20.39 8.34
C THR A 166 38.86 20.05 7.45
N TYR A 167 40.02 19.86 8.07
CA TYR A 167 41.28 19.51 7.40
C TYR A 167 41.15 18.24 6.55
N LEU A 168 41.04 18.38 5.23
CA LEU A 168 41.15 17.28 4.28
C LEU A 168 42.61 16.83 4.19
N VAL A 169 42.89 15.60 4.64
CA VAL A 169 44.25 15.03 4.63
C VAL A 169 44.49 14.29 3.30
N PRO A 170 45.64 14.51 2.62
CA PRO A 170 45.94 13.92 1.30
C PRO A 170 45.74 12.39 1.22
N SER A 171 46.03 11.66 2.30
CA SER A 171 45.91 10.19 2.34
C SER A 171 44.49 9.68 2.12
N ASN A 172 43.47 10.46 2.49
CA ASN A 172 42.07 10.08 2.37
C ASN A 172 41.45 10.48 1.03
N LEU A 173 42.07 11.42 0.32
CA LEU A 173 41.63 11.88 -1.00
C LEU A 173 42.26 11.04 -2.13
N LEU A 174 43.47 10.53 -1.89
CA LEU A 174 44.17 9.69 -2.86
C LEU A 174 43.66 8.25 -2.90
N SER A 175 42.88 7.80 -1.92
CA SER A 175 42.19 6.51 -1.92
C SER A 175 40.69 6.69 -2.23
N TYR A 176 40.08 5.70 -2.89
CA TYR A 176 38.63 5.73 -3.12
C TYR A 176 37.88 5.69 -1.78
N ASN A 177 37.01 6.67 -1.58
CA ASN A 177 36.12 6.73 -0.43
C ASN A 177 34.85 7.47 -0.82
N GLU A 178 33.72 6.80 -0.65
CA GLU A 178 32.41 7.28 -1.09
C GLU A 178 32.07 8.65 -0.51
N LEU A 179 32.51 8.98 0.72
CA LEU A 179 32.24 10.25 1.36
C LEU A 179 32.83 11.44 0.60
N TYR A 180 33.92 11.25 -0.15
CA TYR A 180 34.56 12.30 -0.95
C TYR A 180 34.16 12.26 -2.42
N GLU A 181 33.07 11.54 -2.75
CA GLU A 181 32.51 11.62 -4.09
C GLU A 181 31.92 13.01 -4.35
N LEU A 182 32.27 13.53 -5.52
CA LEU A 182 31.69 14.72 -6.11
C LEU A 182 30.94 14.28 -7.37
N SER A 183 29.91 15.02 -7.73
CA SER A 183 29.20 14.83 -8.98
C SER A 183 28.97 16.15 -9.67
N VAL A 184 28.94 16.14 -11.00
CA VAL A 184 28.70 17.35 -11.79
C VAL A 184 27.85 17.01 -13.01
N ALA A 185 26.92 17.88 -13.34
CA ALA A 185 26.09 17.79 -14.53
C ALA A 185 25.90 19.18 -15.16
N ILE A 186 26.11 19.28 -16.47
CA ILE A 186 25.91 20.51 -17.24
C ILE A 186 24.61 20.40 -18.04
N ARG A 187 23.84 21.48 -18.07
CA ARG A 187 22.74 21.67 -19.01
C ARG A 187 22.70 23.13 -19.44
N ASP A 188 22.89 23.37 -20.74
CA ASP A 188 23.05 24.70 -21.31
C ASP A 188 24.13 25.49 -20.57
N GLU A 189 23.79 26.63 -19.94
CA GLU A 189 24.71 27.44 -19.14
C GLU A 189 24.71 27.07 -17.64
N ASN A 190 23.85 26.16 -17.20
CA ASN A 190 23.70 25.80 -15.80
C ASN A 190 24.57 24.58 -15.46
N VAL A 191 25.25 24.64 -14.32
CA VAL A 191 26.08 23.55 -13.80
C VAL A 191 25.56 23.17 -12.43
N LEU A 192 25.29 21.88 -12.26
CA LEU A 192 24.87 21.29 -11.00
C LEU A 192 26.04 20.54 -10.41
N VAL A 193 26.44 20.88 -9.18
CA VAL A 193 27.53 20.21 -8.46
C VAL A 193 27.00 19.60 -7.19
N GLY A 194 27.16 18.29 -7.03
CA GLY A 194 26.82 17.55 -5.81
C GLY A 194 28.06 17.31 -4.96
N ILE A 195 27.93 17.53 -3.65
CA ILE A 195 28.99 17.37 -2.65
C ILE A 195 28.46 16.45 -1.55
N HIS A 196 28.79 15.16 -1.69
CA HIS A 196 28.27 14.09 -0.82
C HIS A 196 28.58 14.34 0.66
N ARG A 197 29.84 14.60 1.00
CA ARG A 197 30.32 14.83 2.37
C ARG A 197 29.52 15.87 3.14
N LEU A 198 29.07 16.90 2.44
CA LEU A 198 28.35 18.04 3.02
C LEU A 198 26.84 17.92 2.85
N ASN A 199 26.33 16.81 2.28
CA ASN A 199 24.93 16.67 1.90
C ASN A 199 24.41 17.91 1.16
N THR A 200 25.20 18.40 0.21
CA THR A 200 25.01 19.72 -0.40
C THR A 200 25.00 19.64 -1.92
N ILE A 201 24.17 20.47 -2.54
CA ILE A 201 24.13 20.71 -3.97
C ILE A 201 24.32 22.20 -4.23
N VAL A 202 25.15 22.52 -5.21
CA VAL A 202 25.42 23.88 -5.68
C VAL A 202 24.96 24.00 -7.12
N ILE A 203 24.21 25.05 -7.43
CA ILE A 203 23.91 25.43 -8.82
C ILE A 203 24.79 26.62 -9.17
N LEU A 204 25.52 26.49 -10.27
CA LEU A 204 26.35 27.53 -10.85
C LEU A 204 25.80 27.91 -12.22
N LYS A 205 26.03 29.15 -12.64
CA LYS A 205 25.74 29.63 -13.99
C LYS A 205 27.03 30.08 -14.66
N LYS A 206 27.24 29.64 -15.89
CA LYS A 206 28.37 30.08 -16.71
C LYS A 206 28.20 31.54 -17.13
N ASN A 207 29.25 32.31 -16.93
CA ASN A 207 29.39 33.67 -17.45
C ASN A 207 30.69 33.76 -18.24
N GLN A 208 30.63 33.53 -19.55
CA GLN A 208 31.77 33.49 -20.47
C GLN A 208 32.87 32.51 -20.01
N THR A 209 33.82 32.97 -19.19
CA THR A 209 35.00 32.24 -18.71
C THR A 209 34.99 31.93 -17.21
N SER A 210 33.92 32.27 -16.48
CA SER A 210 33.76 31.95 -15.06
C SER A 210 32.43 31.28 -14.75
N LEU A 211 32.34 30.69 -13.57
CA LEU A 211 31.12 30.10 -13.03
C LEU A 211 30.68 30.91 -11.81
N THR A 212 29.45 31.41 -11.82
CA THR A 212 28.89 32.16 -10.69
C THR A 212 27.90 31.30 -9.92
N LYS A 213 28.03 31.30 -8.59
CA LYS A 213 27.11 30.56 -7.72
C LYS A 213 25.74 31.22 -7.67
N THR A 214 24.70 30.48 -8.05
CA THR A 214 23.31 30.95 -8.04
C THR A 214 22.52 30.40 -6.86
N HIS A 215 22.63 29.10 -6.58
CA HIS A 215 21.92 28.45 -5.48
C HIS A 215 22.82 27.50 -4.68
N LEU A 216 22.49 27.33 -3.40
CA LEU A 216 23.12 26.40 -2.47
C LEU A 216 22.04 25.71 -1.65
N TYR A 217 21.95 24.39 -1.75
CA TYR A 217 21.00 23.58 -1.00
C TYR A 217 21.76 22.58 -0.13
N THR A 218 21.55 22.63 1.17
CA THR A 218 22.15 21.70 2.13
C THR A 218 21.05 21.01 2.92
N VAL A 219 21.08 19.68 2.96
CA VAL A 219 20.09 18.87 3.67
C VAL A 219 20.69 18.37 4.97
N THR A 220 20.05 18.68 6.10
CA THR A 220 20.48 18.26 7.44
C THR A 220 19.71 17.07 8.00
N SER A 221 18.76 16.51 7.23
CA SER A 221 17.94 15.39 7.68
C SER A 221 18.78 14.14 7.92
N SER A 222 18.64 13.53 9.10
CA SER A 222 19.30 12.27 9.47
C SER A 222 18.83 11.07 8.64
N SER A 223 17.72 11.20 7.90
CA SER A 223 17.18 10.14 7.03
C SER A 223 17.84 10.03 5.66
N LEU A 224 18.60 11.05 5.23
CA LEU A 224 19.24 11.10 3.91
C LEU A 224 20.76 11.13 4.10
N THR A 225 21.40 9.97 3.98
CA THR A 225 22.84 9.82 4.30
C THR A 225 23.76 9.98 3.09
N SER A 226 23.26 10.38 1.92
CA SER A 226 24.09 10.62 0.72
C SER A 226 23.62 11.66 -0.27
N PHE A 227 22.96 12.71 0.23
CA PHE A 227 22.43 13.75 -0.64
C PHE A 227 23.57 14.43 -1.43
N GLY A 228 23.40 14.54 -2.75
CA GLY A 228 24.42 15.15 -3.63
C GLY A 228 25.57 14.21 -4.02
N ARG A 229 25.51 12.91 -3.69
CA ARG A 229 26.48 11.92 -4.17
C ARG A 229 26.51 11.84 -5.70
N LEU A 230 25.34 11.73 -6.32
CA LEU A 230 25.17 11.78 -7.77
C LEU A 230 24.07 12.78 -8.12
N VAL A 231 24.29 13.57 -9.16
CA VAL A 231 23.37 14.61 -9.63
C VAL A 231 23.22 14.59 -11.14
N GLY A 232 22.05 15.01 -11.64
CA GLY A 232 21.77 15.14 -13.07
C GLY A 232 20.63 16.11 -13.35
N TRP A 233 20.60 16.67 -14.55
CA TRP A 233 19.48 17.52 -15.01
C TRP A 233 18.47 16.70 -15.80
N VAL A 234 17.24 16.58 -15.33
CA VAL A 234 16.16 15.91 -16.08
C VAL A 234 15.63 16.82 -17.17
N ASP A 235 15.30 18.06 -16.78
CA ASP A 235 14.85 19.14 -17.65
C ASP A 235 15.47 20.48 -17.15
N GLU A 236 14.99 21.62 -17.65
CA GLU A 236 15.49 22.95 -17.24
C GLU A 236 15.12 23.34 -15.80
N GLN A 237 14.12 22.70 -15.21
CA GLN A 237 13.56 22.99 -13.90
C GLN A 237 13.72 21.82 -12.91
N THR A 238 13.93 20.60 -13.39
CA THR A 238 13.97 19.39 -12.57
C THR A 238 15.38 18.82 -12.49
N ILE A 239 15.85 18.58 -11.27
CA ILE A 239 17.11 17.91 -10.97
C ILE A 239 16.87 16.52 -10.38
N ALA A 240 17.74 15.57 -10.72
CA ALA A 240 17.80 14.25 -10.14
C ALA A 240 18.98 14.18 -9.16
N VAL A 241 18.74 13.65 -7.96
CA VAL A 241 19.73 13.56 -6.89
C VAL A 241 19.67 12.17 -6.27
N VAL A 242 20.78 11.45 -6.25
CA VAL A 242 20.83 10.19 -5.48
C VAL A 242 20.90 10.50 -3.99
N ALA A 243 20.09 9.80 -3.22
CA ALA A 243 20.11 9.77 -1.77
C ALA A 243 19.90 8.35 -1.24
N TYR A 244 20.55 8.03 -0.13
CA TYR A 244 20.37 6.78 0.61
C TYR A 244 19.31 6.96 1.66
N HIS A 245 18.36 6.01 1.69
CA HIS A 245 17.40 5.89 2.76
C HIS A 245 17.82 4.72 3.64
N SER A 246 18.15 4.99 4.92
CA SER A 246 18.70 3.99 5.84
C SER A 246 17.68 2.94 6.33
N LEU A 247 16.39 3.22 6.16
CA LEU A 247 15.32 2.27 6.47
C LEU A 247 15.03 1.46 5.20
N TYR A 248 15.41 0.18 5.22
CA TYR A 248 15.18 -0.85 4.20
C TYR A 248 13.93 -0.60 3.34
N SER A 249 14.09 0.13 2.23
CA SER A 249 13.02 0.19 1.24
C SER A 249 12.98 -1.16 0.52
N SER A 250 11.77 -1.69 0.31
CA SER A 250 11.60 -2.99 -0.35
C SER A 250 12.08 -3.00 -1.81
N TRP A 251 12.34 -1.84 -2.41
CA TRP A 251 12.60 -1.69 -3.85
C TRP A 251 14.08 -1.39 -4.19
N SER A 252 14.85 -0.70 -3.34
CA SER A 252 16.31 -0.50 -3.51
C SER A 252 17.00 0.13 -2.29
N GLN A 253 18.34 0.01 -2.23
CA GLN A 253 19.18 0.76 -1.28
C GLN A 253 19.43 2.21 -1.74
N SER A 254 19.80 2.40 -3.01
CA SER A 254 19.94 3.74 -3.61
C SER A 254 18.60 4.23 -4.15
N GLN A 255 18.20 5.45 -3.82
CA GLN A 255 17.03 6.09 -4.41
C GLN A 255 17.43 7.42 -5.08
N ILE A 256 16.83 7.70 -6.23
CA ILE A 256 16.99 8.95 -6.96
C ILE A 256 15.76 9.80 -6.65
N PHE A 257 16.00 10.97 -6.07
CA PHE A 257 14.98 11.93 -5.72
C PHE A 257 14.97 13.03 -6.78
N PHE A 258 13.78 13.32 -7.30
CA PHE A 258 13.60 14.35 -8.31
C PHE A 258 13.02 15.60 -7.66
N TYR A 259 13.68 16.74 -7.87
CA TYR A 259 13.30 18.01 -7.25
C TYR A 259 13.11 19.09 -8.30
N ASP A 260 12.19 20.02 -8.06
CA ASP A 260 12.25 21.33 -8.69
C ASP A 260 13.50 22.06 -8.18
N LYS A 261 14.32 22.57 -9.11
CA LYS A 261 15.57 23.27 -8.84
C LYS A 261 15.39 24.44 -7.88
N ASN A 262 14.20 25.03 -7.80
CA ASN A 262 13.90 26.19 -6.96
C ASN A 262 13.48 25.78 -5.53
N SER A 263 13.08 24.53 -5.29
CA SER A 263 12.45 24.09 -4.01
C SER A 263 13.18 22.96 -3.28
N VAL A 264 14.39 22.61 -3.71
CA VAL A 264 15.17 21.44 -3.23
C VAL A 264 15.26 21.32 -1.69
N SER A 265 15.43 22.43 -0.95
CA SER A 265 15.65 22.40 0.50
C SER A 265 14.37 22.46 1.36
N SER A 266 13.19 22.72 0.78
CA SER A 266 11.95 23.01 1.54
C SER A 266 10.79 22.07 1.23
N THR A 267 10.89 21.19 0.23
CA THR A 267 9.80 20.34 -0.22
C THR A 267 10.19 18.87 -0.26
N SER A 268 9.22 17.97 -0.08
CA SER A 268 9.33 16.57 -0.50
C SER A 268 9.72 16.49 -1.98
N PRO A 269 10.46 15.44 -2.41
CA PRO A 269 10.75 15.26 -3.84
C PRO A 269 9.44 15.16 -4.64
N LEU A 270 9.48 15.60 -5.90
CA LEU A 270 8.37 15.49 -6.86
C LEU A 270 7.97 14.03 -7.03
N TYR A 271 8.98 13.16 -7.17
CA TYR A 271 8.85 11.71 -7.20
C TYR A 271 10.21 11.06 -6.92
N THR A 272 10.22 9.75 -6.73
CA THR A 272 11.43 8.96 -6.49
C THR A 272 11.55 7.83 -7.49
N PHE A 273 12.78 7.37 -7.74
CA PHE A 273 13.08 6.15 -8.48
C PHE A 273 14.07 5.29 -7.69
N PRO A 274 13.87 3.96 -7.61
CA PRO A 274 12.66 3.24 -8.02
C PRO A 274 11.45 3.58 -7.14
N ASN A 275 10.27 3.24 -7.63
CA ASN A 275 9.00 3.39 -6.93
C ASN A 275 8.10 2.18 -7.20
N ASN A 276 6.86 2.20 -6.69
CA ASN A 276 5.91 1.11 -6.84
C ASN A 276 5.56 0.77 -8.32
N GLN A 277 5.56 1.75 -9.23
CA GLN A 277 5.30 1.52 -10.66
C GLN A 277 6.58 1.25 -11.46
N GLN A 278 7.71 1.80 -11.02
CA GLN A 278 9.02 1.68 -11.67
C GLN A 278 9.96 0.92 -10.74
N THR A 279 9.66 -0.37 -10.54
CA THR A 279 10.46 -1.25 -9.68
C THR A 279 11.77 -1.64 -10.34
N ILE A 280 12.76 -2.04 -9.54
CA ILE A 280 13.96 -2.71 -10.03
C ILE A 280 13.74 -4.21 -9.89
N GLY A 281 14.10 -4.99 -10.93
CA GLY A 281 13.89 -6.43 -10.92
C GLY A 281 14.61 -7.12 -9.75
N ASN A 282 13.99 -8.16 -9.20
CA ASN A 282 14.50 -8.92 -8.06
C ASN A 282 15.91 -9.51 -8.27
N GLN A 283 16.34 -9.66 -9.53
CA GLN A 283 17.67 -10.15 -9.89
C GLN A 283 18.81 -9.22 -9.45
N LEU A 284 18.54 -7.92 -9.22
CA LEU A 284 19.57 -6.93 -8.91
C LEU A 284 19.79 -6.67 -7.41
N PHE A 285 19.16 -7.45 -6.51
CA PHE A 285 19.31 -7.39 -5.03
C PHE A 285 19.79 -6.02 -4.49
N GLN A 286 18.89 -5.03 -4.47
CA GLN A 286 19.14 -3.68 -3.92
C GLN A 286 20.45 -3.00 -4.40
N PRO A 287 20.55 -2.62 -5.69
CA PRO A 287 21.81 -2.12 -6.26
C PRO A 287 22.26 -0.77 -5.67
N HIS A 288 23.58 -0.57 -5.61
CA HIS A 288 24.18 0.75 -5.38
C HIS A 288 24.40 1.47 -6.70
N PHE A 289 23.91 2.71 -6.82
CA PHE A 289 24.15 3.51 -8.02
C PHE A 289 25.52 4.20 -7.93
N VAL A 290 26.40 3.87 -8.87
CA VAL A 290 27.77 4.40 -8.95
C VAL A 290 27.83 5.61 -9.89
N ARG A 291 27.03 5.62 -10.96
CA ARG A 291 26.91 6.77 -11.88
C ARG A 291 25.47 7.01 -12.27
N LEU A 292 25.12 8.27 -12.45
CA LEU A 292 23.86 8.76 -12.97
C LEU A 292 24.14 9.68 -14.14
N ILE A 293 23.51 9.40 -15.28
CA ILE A 293 23.60 10.22 -16.48
C ILE A 293 22.19 10.47 -16.99
N ILE A 294 21.87 11.72 -17.29
CA ILE A 294 20.69 12.06 -18.08
C ILE A 294 21.16 12.41 -19.49
N THR A 295 20.63 11.71 -20.49
CA THR A 295 20.92 11.98 -21.90
C THR A 295 20.23 13.25 -22.38
N ASN A 296 20.65 13.81 -23.52
CA ASN A 296 19.98 14.96 -24.14
C ASN A 296 18.49 14.72 -24.43
N ASN A 297 18.10 13.46 -24.65
CA ASN A 297 16.70 13.06 -24.86
C ASN A 297 15.93 12.86 -23.54
N GLY A 298 16.54 13.15 -22.39
CA GLY A 298 15.95 13.01 -21.05
C GLY A 298 15.99 11.59 -20.47
N ASN A 299 16.53 10.60 -21.18
CA ASN A 299 16.63 9.23 -20.66
C ASN A 299 17.62 9.17 -19.50
N LEU A 300 17.28 8.41 -18.47
CA LEU A 300 18.12 8.15 -17.31
C LEU A 300 18.94 6.87 -17.54
N VAL A 301 20.25 6.98 -17.36
CA VAL A 301 21.20 5.86 -17.45
C VAL A 301 21.93 5.75 -16.12
N LEU A 302 21.89 4.56 -15.52
CA LEU A 302 22.50 4.26 -14.24
C LEU A 302 23.55 3.17 -14.42
N LEU A 303 24.70 3.35 -13.77
CA LEU A 303 25.69 2.29 -13.59
C LEU A 303 25.59 1.78 -12.16
N THR A 304 25.46 0.47 -11.99
CA THR A 304 25.49 -0.16 -10.66
C THR A 304 26.89 -0.58 -10.25
N ASP A 305 27.07 -0.84 -8.96
CA ASP A 305 28.27 -1.44 -8.35
C ASP A 305 28.61 -2.83 -8.93
N TYR A 306 27.60 -3.55 -9.43
CA TYR A 306 27.78 -4.80 -10.18
C TYR A 306 28.24 -4.61 -11.64
N SER A 307 28.60 -3.39 -12.05
CA SER A 307 28.93 -3.03 -13.45
C SER A 307 27.79 -3.30 -14.45
N LEU A 308 26.53 -3.17 -13.98
CA LEU A 308 25.34 -3.34 -14.81
C LEU A 308 24.80 -1.97 -15.20
N VAL A 309 24.33 -1.84 -16.44
CA VAL A 309 23.75 -0.59 -16.94
C VAL A 309 22.24 -0.68 -16.93
N ILE A 310 21.57 0.26 -16.27
CA ILE A 310 20.12 0.37 -16.27
C ILE A 310 19.73 1.60 -17.10
N ILE A 311 18.88 1.41 -18.09
CA ILE A 311 18.37 2.47 -18.94
C ILE A 311 16.87 2.62 -18.69
N VAL A 312 16.48 3.80 -18.21
CA VAL A 312 15.10 4.21 -18.02
C VAL A 312 14.80 5.29 -19.06
N PRO A 313 14.09 4.94 -20.16
CA PRO A 313 13.75 5.94 -21.16
C PRO A 313 12.69 6.91 -20.63
N VAL A 314 12.61 8.09 -21.24
CA VAL A 314 11.47 8.99 -21.08
C VAL A 314 10.23 8.29 -21.59
N ALA A 315 9.23 8.12 -20.74
CA ALA A 315 7.97 7.54 -21.16
C ALA A 315 7.09 8.62 -21.80
N PRO A 316 6.37 8.29 -22.90
CA PRO A 316 5.42 9.21 -23.50
C PRO A 316 4.21 9.47 -22.58
N ILE A 317 3.35 10.39 -23.01
CA ILE A 317 2.07 10.67 -22.35
C ILE A 317 1.29 9.36 -22.15
N ASN A 318 0.60 9.22 -21.01
CA ASN A 318 -0.12 8.02 -20.60
C ASN A 318 0.77 6.76 -20.42
N HIS A 319 2.09 6.89 -20.33
CA HIS A 319 2.97 5.74 -20.11
C HIS A 319 3.96 5.97 -18.97
N ALA A 320 4.28 4.90 -18.25
CA ALA A 320 5.41 4.84 -17.33
C ALA A 320 6.45 3.83 -17.85
N SER A 321 7.72 4.12 -17.61
CA SER A 321 8.80 3.18 -17.93
C SER A 321 8.80 2.07 -16.89
N MET A 322 8.48 0.84 -17.30
CA MET A 322 8.41 -0.32 -16.42
C MET A 322 9.51 -1.32 -16.73
N TRP A 323 9.97 -2.04 -15.70
CA TRP A 323 11.00 -3.06 -15.83
C TRP A 323 10.52 -4.19 -16.74
N VAL A 324 11.35 -4.59 -17.70
CA VAL A 324 11.12 -5.77 -18.52
C VAL A 324 12.13 -6.82 -18.11
N GLU A 325 11.66 -7.98 -17.66
CA GLU A 325 12.55 -9.09 -17.31
C GLU A 325 13.36 -9.52 -18.54
N PRO A 326 14.70 -9.50 -18.47
CA PRO A 326 15.51 -9.95 -19.58
C PRO A 326 15.45 -11.47 -19.69
N SER A 327 15.43 -11.96 -20.93
CA SER A 327 15.42 -13.40 -21.24
C SER A 327 16.78 -14.10 -21.00
N ALA A 328 17.84 -13.35 -20.69
CA ALA A 328 19.20 -13.86 -20.46
C ALA A 328 19.98 -12.96 -19.48
N ALA A 329 21.12 -13.45 -18.97
CA ALA A 329 22.06 -12.67 -18.16
C ALA A 329 22.66 -11.52 -18.99
N ALA A 330 21.99 -10.38 -18.98
CA ALA A 330 22.39 -9.19 -19.71
C ALA A 330 23.19 -8.26 -18.78
N PHE A 331 24.28 -7.69 -19.30
CA PHE A 331 25.01 -6.60 -18.63
C PHE A 331 24.24 -5.27 -18.66
N MET A 332 23.10 -5.24 -19.38
CA MET A 332 22.25 -4.08 -19.57
C MET A 332 20.77 -4.45 -19.37
N PHE A 333 20.07 -3.60 -18.63
CA PHE A 333 18.64 -3.70 -18.39
C PHE A 333 17.96 -2.45 -18.95
N TYR A 334 16.86 -2.65 -19.66
CA TYR A 334 16.13 -1.58 -20.32
C TYR A 334 14.67 -1.61 -19.85
N TYR A 335 14.16 -0.45 -19.44
CA TYR A 335 12.75 -0.28 -19.11
C TYR A 335 11.95 0.00 -20.37
N SER A 336 10.80 -0.62 -20.54
CA SER A 336 9.91 -0.33 -21.66
C SER A 336 8.79 0.61 -21.24
N PRO A 337 8.38 1.58 -22.07
CA PRO A 337 7.16 2.33 -21.81
C PRO A 337 5.97 1.36 -21.84
N MET A 338 5.21 1.34 -20.74
CA MET A 338 3.95 0.62 -20.64
C MET A 338 2.84 1.60 -20.24
N PRO A 339 1.60 1.37 -20.68
CA PRO A 339 0.49 2.28 -20.39
C PRO A 339 0.29 2.41 -18.88
N CYS A 340 -0.11 3.60 -18.43
CA CYS A 340 -0.46 3.85 -17.04
C CYS A 340 -1.55 2.88 -16.59
N ILE A 341 -1.38 2.30 -15.39
CA ILE A 341 -2.40 1.44 -14.80
C ILE A 341 -3.67 2.25 -14.47
N GLY A 342 -4.82 1.59 -14.49
CA GLY A 342 -6.10 2.22 -14.14
C GLY A 342 -6.05 2.93 -12.80
N GLY A 343 -6.71 4.08 -12.70
CA GLY A 343 -6.73 5.03 -11.58
C GLY A 343 -5.47 5.87 -11.40
N THR A 344 -4.51 5.75 -12.32
CA THR A 344 -3.44 6.74 -12.51
C THR A 344 -3.54 7.42 -13.88
N PHE A 345 -2.86 8.54 -14.05
CA PHE A 345 -2.78 9.28 -15.31
C PHE A 345 -1.38 9.86 -15.49
N LYS A 346 -1.03 10.24 -16.73
CA LYS A 346 0.16 11.02 -17.01
C LYS A 346 -0.08 11.94 -18.19
N ASN A 347 -0.03 13.25 -17.94
CA ASN A 347 -0.33 14.29 -18.92
C ASN A 347 0.89 14.74 -19.73
N GLU A 348 2.11 14.52 -19.21
CA GLU A 348 3.36 14.97 -19.82
C GLU A 348 4.34 13.81 -20.01
N SER A 349 5.17 13.88 -21.05
CA SER A 349 6.27 12.93 -21.22
C SER A 349 7.36 13.20 -20.19
N GLY A 350 7.89 12.16 -19.56
CA GLY A 350 8.92 12.33 -18.54
C GLY A 350 9.40 11.01 -17.94
N LEU A 351 10.41 11.09 -17.07
CA LEU A 351 10.93 9.94 -16.31
C LEU A 351 10.03 9.53 -15.15
N GLY A 352 9.17 10.44 -14.67
CA GLY A 352 8.31 10.20 -13.52
C GLY A 352 7.25 9.11 -13.72
N PRO A 353 6.74 8.54 -12.62
CA PRO A 353 5.66 7.56 -12.66
C PRO A 353 4.33 8.20 -13.08
N CYS A 354 3.30 7.40 -13.30
CA CYS A 354 1.96 7.91 -13.48
C CYS A 354 1.42 8.45 -12.15
N THR A 355 0.78 9.62 -12.19
CA THR A 355 0.19 10.28 -11.02
C THR A 355 -1.13 9.62 -10.63
N VAL A 356 -1.36 9.45 -9.34
CA VAL A 356 -2.60 8.85 -8.82
C VAL A 356 -3.77 9.83 -8.94
N CYS A 357 -4.93 9.35 -9.39
CA CYS A 357 -6.13 10.17 -9.45
C CYS A 357 -6.65 10.54 -8.06
N LEU A 358 -6.99 11.82 -7.87
CA LEU A 358 -7.54 12.35 -6.62
C LEU A 358 -8.96 11.83 -6.36
N PRO A 359 -9.43 11.83 -5.10
CA PRO A 359 -10.81 11.47 -4.77
C PRO A 359 -11.83 12.30 -5.57
N GLY A 360 -12.96 11.67 -5.94
CA GLY A 360 -13.98 12.29 -6.80
C GLY A 360 -13.66 12.26 -8.30
N THR A 361 -12.51 11.71 -8.69
CA THR A 361 -12.13 11.48 -10.08
C THR A 361 -11.83 10.01 -10.34
N ARG A 362 -11.91 9.59 -11.61
CA ARG A 362 -11.66 8.20 -12.04
C ARG A 362 -10.82 8.15 -13.31
N ASN A 363 -10.10 7.05 -13.49
CA ASN A 363 -9.41 6.74 -14.74
C ASN A 363 -9.43 5.23 -14.98
N ARG A 364 -9.94 4.76 -16.12
CA ARG A 364 -10.00 3.32 -16.39
C ARG A 364 -8.67 2.73 -16.84
N GLY A 365 -7.76 3.53 -17.41
CA GLY A 365 -6.47 3.07 -17.93
C GLY A 365 -6.53 2.18 -19.19
N ILE A 366 -7.71 2.01 -19.81
CA ILE A 366 -7.92 1.06 -20.93
C ILE A 366 -7.93 1.77 -22.30
N ALA A 367 -8.15 3.10 -22.35
CA ALA A 367 -8.22 3.86 -23.60
C ALA A 367 -7.19 5.00 -23.64
N TYR A 368 -6.51 5.18 -24.79
CA TYR A 368 -5.51 6.24 -25.02
C TYR A 368 -6.03 7.65 -24.68
N SER A 369 -7.33 7.91 -24.83
CA SER A 369 -7.96 9.20 -24.53
C SER A 369 -8.29 9.42 -23.05
N GLU A 370 -8.32 8.36 -22.23
CA GLU A 370 -8.67 8.45 -20.81
C GLU A 370 -7.43 8.48 -19.90
N GLY A 371 -6.26 8.11 -20.39
CA GLY A 371 -5.05 8.00 -19.59
C GLY A 371 -4.26 9.31 -19.38
N THR A 372 -4.67 10.40 -20.03
CA THR A 372 -3.98 11.70 -19.96
C THR A 372 -4.45 12.58 -18.81
N SER A 373 -5.64 12.33 -18.27
CA SER A 373 -6.23 13.10 -17.17
C SER A 373 -7.27 12.26 -16.42
N CYS A 374 -7.53 12.61 -15.17
CA CYS A 374 -8.62 11.98 -14.42
C CYS A 374 -9.96 12.62 -14.78
N ILE A 375 -10.97 11.78 -14.99
CA ILE A 375 -12.33 12.22 -15.33
C ILE A 375 -13.11 12.40 -14.04
N SER A 376 -13.82 13.52 -13.87
CA SER A 376 -14.69 13.72 -12.70
C SER A 376 -15.81 12.68 -12.69
N CYS A 377 -16.10 12.11 -11.52
CA CYS A 377 -17.24 11.22 -11.37
C CYS A 377 -18.56 11.99 -11.45
N SER A 378 -19.60 11.35 -11.99
CA SER A 378 -20.87 11.99 -12.27
C SER A 378 -21.54 12.44 -10.96
N ARG A 379 -21.82 13.74 -10.82
CA ARG A 379 -22.60 14.27 -9.68
C ARG A 379 -24.10 13.97 -9.78
N ASN A 380 -24.54 13.36 -10.88
CA ASN A 380 -25.98 13.18 -11.14
C ASN A 380 -26.60 12.01 -10.36
N ASN A 381 -25.80 11.11 -9.80
CA ASN A 381 -26.26 10.07 -8.87
C ASN A 381 -25.73 10.39 -7.47
N SER A 382 -26.62 10.70 -6.53
CA SER A 382 -26.25 10.93 -5.12
C SER A 382 -25.67 9.68 -4.42
N ASN A 383 -25.77 8.51 -5.07
CA ASN A 383 -25.36 7.21 -4.53
C ASN A 383 -24.07 6.68 -5.16
N SER A 384 -23.37 7.45 -5.99
CA SER A 384 -22.09 7.02 -6.55
C SER A 384 -20.90 7.73 -5.90
N TYR A 385 -19.80 7.00 -5.75
CA TYR A 385 -18.57 7.50 -5.13
C TYR A 385 -17.32 7.05 -5.89
N CYS A 386 -16.30 7.92 -5.87
CA CYS A 386 -14.97 7.63 -6.38
C CYS A 386 -13.94 7.93 -5.30
N SER A 387 -13.32 6.87 -4.81
CA SER A 387 -12.17 6.94 -3.91
C SER A 387 -10.93 7.48 -4.62
N LEU A 388 -9.87 7.71 -3.84
CA LEU A 388 -8.53 7.89 -4.38
C LEU A 388 -8.24 6.75 -5.37
N ALA A 389 -7.64 7.07 -6.51
CA ALA A 389 -7.20 6.09 -7.49
C ALA A 389 -8.35 5.21 -8.05
N ALA A 390 -9.58 5.74 -8.14
CA ALA A 390 -10.72 4.99 -8.66
C ALA A 390 -10.56 4.63 -10.15
N LEU A 391 -10.80 3.36 -10.49
CA LEU A 391 -10.90 2.89 -11.87
C LEU A 391 -12.27 3.23 -12.47
N VAL A 392 -13.31 2.97 -11.69
CA VAL A 392 -14.70 3.23 -12.07
C VAL A 392 -15.43 3.97 -10.96
N GLU A 393 -16.52 4.61 -11.35
CA GLU A 393 -17.51 5.14 -10.43
C GLU A 393 -18.28 3.99 -9.79
N PHE A 394 -18.30 3.94 -8.47
CA PHE A 394 -18.87 2.83 -7.73
C PHE A 394 -20.24 3.23 -7.18
N ASP A 395 -21.28 2.45 -7.49
CA ASP A 395 -22.64 2.66 -6.98
C ASP A 395 -22.81 2.01 -5.61
N LEU A 396 -23.09 2.80 -4.58
CA LEU A 396 -23.33 2.34 -3.21
C LEU A 396 -24.51 1.37 -3.12
N ASN A 397 -25.47 1.41 -4.05
CA ASN A 397 -26.57 0.44 -4.08
C ASN A 397 -26.10 -1.00 -4.31
N THR A 398 -24.91 -1.19 -4.89
CA THR A 398 -24.30 -2.52 -5.05
C THR A 398 -23.67 -3.05 -3.76
N ILE A 399 -23.40 -2.19 -2.77
CA ILE A 399 -23.04 -2.59 -1.41
C ILE A 399 -24.34 -2.60 -0.61
N THR A 400 -25.08 -3.71 -0.70
CA THR A 400 -26.11 -3.98 0.30
C THR A 400 -25.40 -4.22 1.62
N SER A 401 -25.30 -3.20 2.46
CA SER A 401 -24.80 -3.35 3.82
C SER A 401 -25.77 -4.24 4.58
N HIS A 402 -25.48 -5.54 4.65
CA HIS A 402 -26.12 -6.42 5.60
C HIS A 402 -25.50 -6.15 6.95
N SER A 403 -26.09 -5.18 7.65
CA SER A 403 -25.92 -5.02 9.09
C SER A 403 -26.53 -6.25 9.76
N GLN A 404 -25.76 -7.32 9.93
CA GLN A 404 -26.03 -8.31 10.97
C GLN A 404 -25.71 -7.68 12.33
N VAL A 405 -26.46 -6.63 12.67
CA VAL A 405 -26.53 -6.05 14.02
C VAL A 405 -27.97 -6.20 14.47
N THR A 406 -28.52 -7.41 14.38
CA THR A 406 -29.53 -7.80 15.35
C THR A 406 -28.72 -8.38 16.49
N SER A 407 -28.42 -7.56 17.50
CA SER A 407 -28.09 -8.07 18.82
C SER A 407 -29.16 -9.12 19.14
N TYR A 408 -28.74 -10.36 19.36
CA TYR A 408 -29.66 -11.34 19.92
C TYR A 408 -30.27 -10.70 21.17
N PRO A 409 -31.61 -10.71 21.32
CA PRO A 409 -32.23 -10.14 22.51
C PRO A 409 -31.66 -10.85 23.74
N GLU A 410 -31.22 -10.08 24.73
CA GLU A 410 -30.79 -10.64 26.01
C GLU A 410 -31.96 -11.44 26.59
N SER A 411 -31.69 -12.68 27.01
CA SER A 411 -32.65 -13.47 27.77
C SER A 411 -32.97 -12.73 29.06
N ALA A 412 -34.23 -12.78 29.51
CA ALA A 412 -34.62 -12.23 30.81
C ALA A 412 -33.70 -12.79 31.92
N ASP A 413 -33.39 -11.96 32.94
CA ASP A 413 -32.52 -12.31 34.07
C ASP A 413 -33.00 -13.56 34.84
N THR A 414 -34.26 -13.95 34.66
CA THR A 414 -34.89 -15.11 35.31
C THR A 414 -34.99 -16.29 34.35
N THR A 415 -34.13 -17.30 34.53
CA THR A 415 -34.10 -18.52 33.69
C THR A 415 -35.08 -19.61 34.15
N ASN A 416 -35.83 -19.36 35.22
CA ASN A 416 -36.71 -20.35 35.84
C ASN A 416 -38.17 -20.10 35.46
N PHE A 417 -38.79 -21.09 34.80
CA PHE A 417 -40.15 -21.00 34.29
C PHE A 417 -41.18 -20.66 35.36
N ASP A 418 -40.99 -21.17 36.58
CA ASP A 418 -41.90 -20.94 37.70
C ASP A 418 -41.90 -19.46 38.13
N ASP A 419 -40.73 -18.80 38.06
CA ASP A 419 -40.57 -17.39 38.41
C ASP A 419 -41.16 -16.49 37.32
N ILE A 420 -40.97 -16.84 36.04
CA ILE A 420 -41.58 -16.15 34.89
C ILE A 420 -43.10 -16.25 34.95
N LEU A 421 -43.63 -17.42 35.29
CA LEU A 421 -45.06 -17.66 35.44
C LEU A 421 -45.61 -16.84 36.61
N LEU A 422 -44.94 -16.86 37.77
CA LEU A 422 -45.35 -16.09 38.96
C LEU A 422 -45.31 -14.58 38.71
N GLU A 423 -44.25 -14.08 38.09
CA GLU A 423 -44.10 -12.67 37.75
C GLU A 423 -45.24 -12.22 36.83
N ASN A 424 -45.49 -12.93 35.72
CA ASN A 424 -46.60 -12.62 34.81
C ASN A 424 -47.99 -12.79 35.46
N MET A 425 -48.14 -13.70 36.44
CA MET A 425 -49.40 -13.88 37.15
C MET A 425 -49.74 -12.70 38.07
N PHE A 426 -48.73 -12.04 38.65
CA PHE A 426 -48.91 -10.97 39.64
C PHE A 426 -48.55 -9.57 39.14
N GLN A 427 -47.96 -9.45 37.94
CA GLN A 427 -47.63 -8.16 37.35
C GLN A 427 -48.89 -7.36 37.04
N THR A 428 -48.99 -6.19 37.65
CA THR A 428 -50.10 -5.25 37.49
C THR A 428 -49.52 -3.88 37.17
N ASP A 429 -49.04 -3.73 35.94
CA ASP A 429 -48.62 -2.43 35.44
C ASP A 429 -49.82 -1.52 35.18
N SER A 430 -49.57 -0.21 35.20
CA SER A 430 -50.60 0.84 35.03
C SER A 430 -51.32 0.85 33.67
N ASN A 431 -50.88 0.01 32.71
CA ASN A 431 -51.51 -0.13 31.40
C ASN A 431 -52.76 -1.01 31.48
N PHE A 432 -53.90 -0.49 31.01
CA PHE A 432 -55.20 -1.18 31.00
C PHE A 432 -55.16 -2.55 30.29
N SER A 433 -54.35 -2.68 29.23
CA SER A 433 -54.15 -3.95 28.53
C SER A 433 -53.49 -5.02 29.41
N CYS A 434 -52.51 -4.61 30.24
CA CYS A 434 -51.81 -5.52 31.15
C CYS A 434 -52.73 -6.02 32.27
N MET A 435 -53.57 -5.12 32.79
CA MET A 435 -54.54 -5.46 33.84
C MET A 435 -55.58 -6.50 33.38
N ILE A 436 -56.00 -6.47 32.11
CA ILE A 436 -56.93 -7.46 31.53
C ILE A 436 -56.25 -8.82 31.30
N ILE A 437 -54.96 -8.83 30.96
CA ILE A 437 -54.20 -10.05 30.68
C ILE A 437 -53.80 -10.76 31.98
N SER A 438 -53.65 -10.03 33.10
CA SER A 438 -53.28 -10.59 34.41
C SER A 438 -54.33 -11.56 34.97
N PRO A 439 -53.98 -12.83 35.25
CA PRO A 439 -54.85 -13.80 35.91
C PRO A 439 -55.29 -13.37 37.31
N PHE A 440 -54.44 -12.61 38.01
CA PHE A 440 -54.73 -12.11 39.35
C PHE A 440 -55.91 -11.12 39.34
N PHE A 441 -56.05 -10.30 38.31
CA PHE A 441 -57.19 -9.39 38.18
C PHE A 441 -58.52 -10.13 38.05
N TRP A 442 -58.58 -11.18 37.21
CA TRP A 442 -59.78 -12.00 37.05
C TRP A 442 -60.14 -12.80 38.30
N THR A 443 -59.13 -13.26 39.05
CA THR A 443 -59.36 -13.95 40.32
C THR A 443 -59.88 -12.99 41.40
N ILE A 444 -59.45 -11.72 41.43
CA ILE A 444 -60.05 -10.67 42.28
C ILE A 444 -61.52 -10.42 41.91
N ILE A 445 -61.84 -10.28 40.61
CA ILE A 445 -63.23 -10.10 40.15
C ILE A 445 -64.09 -11.30 40.56
N ALA A 446 -63.61 -12.52 40.32
CA ALA A 446 -64.31 -13.74 40.71
C ALA A 446 -64.49 -13.83 42.23
N GLY A 447 -63.47 -13.43 43.00
CA GLY A 447 -63.53 -13.34 44.46
C GLY A 447 -64.56 -12.31 44.95
N ALA A 448 -64.61 -11.13 44.36
CA ALA A 448 -65.59 -10.08 44.68
C ALA A 448 -67.02 -10.53 44.33
N PHE A 449 -67.20 -11.21 43.21
CA PHE A 449 -68.47 -11.83 42.83
C PHE A 449 -68.88 -12.92 43.83
N ALA A 450 -67.96 -13.82 44.19
CA ALA A 450 -68.20 -14.85 45.20
C ALA A 450 -68.56 -14.26 46.56
N PHE A 451 -67.90 -13.19 46.98
CA PHE A 451 -68.20 -12.47 48.21
C PHE A 451 -69.58 -11.79 48.17
N SER A 452 -69.95 -11.22 47.03
CA SER A 452 -71.28 -10.63 46.82
C SER A 452 -72.38 -11.69 46.91
N VAL A 453 -72.18 -12.85 46.29
CA VAL A 453 -73.08 -14.01 46.41
C VAL A 453 -73.16 -14.48 47.87
N TRP A 454 -72.04 -14.50 48.59
CA TRP A 454 -72.01 -14.85 50.00
C TRP A 454 -72.82 -13.87 50.87
N ILE A 455 -72.65 -12.57 50.67
CA ILE A 455 -73.45 -11.51 51.35
C ILE A 455 -74.93 -11.67 51.02
N MET A 456 -75.29 -11.82 49.75
CA MET A 456 -76.68 -12.02 49.33
C MET A 456 -77.30 -13.24 50.03
N MET A 457 -76.56 -14.35 50.12
CA MET A 457 -76.98 -15.57 50.80
C MET A 457 -77.13 -15.41 52.32
N ALA A 458 -76.35 -14.49 52.92
CA ALA A 458 -76.45 -14.11 54.33
C ALA A 458 -77.66 -13.19 54.59
N VAL A 459 -77.89 -12.19 53.75
CA VAL A 459 -79.04 -11.27 53.83
C VAL A 459 -80.37 -12.03 53.65
N ILE A 460 -80.45 -12.94 52.67
CA ILE A 460 -81.63 -13.79 52.47
C ILE A 460 -81.89 -14.70 53.68
N LYS A 461 -80.84 -15.14 54.40
CA LYS A 461 -80.99 -15.93 55.64
C LYS A 461 -81.65 -15.11 56.76
N LEU A 462 -81.28 -13.84 56.87
CA LEU A 462 -81.74 -12.95 57.95
C LEU A 462 -83.17 -12.44 57.70
N GLY A 463 -83.57 -12.25 56.43
CA GLY A 463 -84.87 -11.65 56.06
C GLY A 463 -86.11 -12.56 56.14
N LYS A 464 -85.97 -13.87 56.40
CA LYS A 464 -87.08 -14.85 56.50
C LYS A 464 -88.16 -14.77 55.39
N TRP A 465 -87.79 -14.46 54.16
CA TRP A 465 -88.71 -14.50 53.00
C TRP A 465 -88.86 -15.91 52.42
N GLU A 466 -90.08 -16.45 52.40
CA GLU A 466 -90.37 -17.84 51.95
C GLU A 466 -90.02 -18.10 50.47
N GLN A 467 -90.29 -17.16 49.56
CA GLN A 467 -89.97 -17.31 48.13
C GLN A 467 -88.46 -17.28 47.84
N CYS A 468 -87.69 -16.43 48.52
CA CYS A 468 -86.24 -16.34 48.33
C CYS A 468 -85.48 -17.52 48.96
N ASN A 469 -86.06 -18.19 49.96
CA ASN A 469 -85.42 -19.36 50.58
C ASN A 469 -85.33 -20.55 49.61
N ARG A 470 -86.25 -20.65 48.64
CA ARG A 470 -86.25 -21.67 47.58
C ARG A 470 -85.09 -21.48 46.58
N TYR A 471 -84.79 -20.24 46.22
CA TYR A 471 -83.62 -19.90 45.40
C TYR A 471 -82.31 -20.14 46.15
N ARG A 472 -82.28 -19.86 47.46
CA ARG A 472 -81.12 -20.11 48.31
C ARG A 472 -80.79 -21.60 48.45
N THR A 473 -81.78 -22.48 48.59
CA THR A 473 -81.52 -23.93 48.59
C THR A 473 -81.03 -24.41 47.24
N TRP A 474 -81.60 -23.91 46.14
CA TRP A 474 -81.14 -24.27 44.78
C TRP A 474 -79.68 -23.86 44.52
N ILE A 475 -79.31 -22.61 44.84
CA ILE A 475 -77.93 -22.12 44.71
C ILE A 475 -76.97 -22.90 45.61
N LYS A 476 -77.39 -23.25 46.85
CA LYS A 476 -76.58 -24.11 47.72
C LYS A 476 -76.34 -25.48 47.13
N THR A 477 -77.37 -26.12 46.57
CA THR A 477 -77.23 -27.45 45.97
C THR A 477 -76.24 -27.43 44.83
N ILE A 478 -76.31 -26.41 43.95
CA ILE A 478 -75.36 -26.26 42.84
C ILE A 478 -73.94 -26.04 43.37
N LEU A 479 -73.73 -25.11 44.30
CA LEU A 479 -72.41 -24.79 44.83
C LEU A 479 -71.79 -25.91 45.68
N ILE A 480 -72.61 -26.77 46.26
CA ILE A 480 -72.15 -27.99 46.95
C ILE A 480 -71.59 -28.99 45.93
N HIS A 481 -72.24 -29.14 44.78
CA HIS A 481 -71.79 -30.07 43.73
C HIS A 481 -70.53 -29.58 43.00
N THR A 482 -70.21 -28.28 43.07
CA THR A 482 -69.02 -27.70 42.43
C THR A 482 -67.83 -27.51 43.38
N ASP A 483 -67.89 -28.01 44.62
CA ASP A 483 -66.78 -27.91 45.60
C ASP A 483 -65.76 -29.04 45.39
N LEU A 484 -64.67 -28.73 44.66
CA LEU A 484 -63.54 -29.66 44.48
C LEU A 484 -62.59 -29.68 45.70
N ILE A 485 -62.61 -28.68 46.57
CA ILE A 485 -61.59 -28.49 47.61
C ILE A 485 -61.87 -29.36 48.85
N ARG A 486 -63.15 -29.61 49.15
CA ARG A 486 -63.58 -30.37 50.35
C ARG A 486 -64.66 -31.42 50.06
N GLU A 487 -64.69 -31.95 48.84
CA GLU A 487 -65.59 -33.05 48.44
C GLU A 487 -67.07 -32.74 48.72
N GLY A 488 -67.53 -31.51 48.45
CA GLY A 488 -68.94 -31.16 48.57
C GLY A 488 -69.47 -30.91 49.99
N GLN A 489 -68.63 -30.79 51.02
CA GLN A 489 -69.16 -30.62 52.38
C GLN A 489 -69.69 -29.20 52.67
N ARG A 490 -69.25 -28.17 51.94
CA ARG A 490 -69.67 -26.78 52.18
C ARG A 490 -69.88 -26.02 50.87
N TRP A 491 -71.04 -25.39 50.70
CA TRP A 491 -71.35 -24.51 49.55
C TRP A 491 -70.35 -23.34 49.37
N VAL A 492 -69.62 -22.96 50.43
CA VAL A 492 -68.58 -21.93 50.36
C VAL A 492 -67.33 -22.43 49.62
N GLY A 493 -67.02 -23.73 49.67
CA GLY A 493 -65.91 -24.32 48.94
C GLY A 493 -66.13 -24.33 47.42
N GLY A 494 -67.38 -24.49 46.97
CA GLY A 494 -67.73 -24.37 45.54
C GLY A 494 -67.49 -22.97 44.97
N LEU A 495 -67.64 -21.92 45.77
CA LEU A 495 -67.30 -20.55 45.35
C LEU A 495 -65.79 -20.35 45.20
N ALA A 496 -64.99 -20.91 46.12
CA ALA A 496 -63.53 -20.87 46.01
C ALA A 496 -63.01 -21.71 44.82
N THR A 497 -63.69 -22.81 44.51
CA THR A 497 -63.34 -23.67 43.37
C THR A 497 -63.44 -22.94 42.03
N ILE A 498 -64.42 -22.05 41.86
CA ILE A 498 -64.58 -21.23 40.65
C ILE A 498 -63.34 -20.33 40.43
N ALA A 499 -62.81 -19.71 41.49
CA ALA A 499 -61.60 -18.89 41.41
C ALA A 499 -60.36 -19.71 41.03
N ILE A 500 -60.23 -20.94 41.55
CA ILE A 500 -59.13 -21.86 41.23
C ILE A 500 -59.18 -22.29 39.76
N ILE A 501 -60.36 -22.65 39.24
CA ILE A 501 -60.52 -23.07 37.84
C ILE A 501 -60.10 -21.96 36.87
N ILE A 502 -60.44 -20.71 37.17
CA ILE A 502 -60.02 -19.55 36.37
C ILE A 502 -58.50 -19.46 36.36
N LEU A 503 -57.85 -19.53 37.53
CA LEU A 503 -56.39 -19.44 37.64
C LEU A 503 -55.66 -20.56 36.87
N VAL A 504 -56.13 -21.81 36.99
CA VAL A 504 -55.55 -22.96 36.27
C VAL A 504 -55.74 -22.83 34.76
N SER A 505 -56.90 -22.36 34.30
CA SER A 505 -57.18 -22.18 32.87
C SER A 505 -56.25 -21.14 32.25
N PHE A 506 -56.02 -20.03 32.96
CA PHE A 506 -55.06 -19.00 32.53
C PHE A 506 -53.62 -19.51 32.52
N ALA A 507 -53.20 -20.28 33.54
CA ALA A 507 -51.87 -20.89 33.57
C ALA A 507 -51.65 -21.83 32.37
N CYS A 508 -52.63 -22.68 32.05
CA CYS A 508 -52.55 -23.56 30.88
C CYS A 508 -52.48 -22.77 29.56
N TRP A 509 -53.25 -21.69 29.43
CA TRP A 509 -53.23 -20.83 28.24
C TRP A 509 -51.89 -20.10 28.07
N PHE A 510 -51.32 -19.60 29.17
CA PHE A 510 -49.99 -19.00 29.17
C PHE A 510 -48.92 -20.01 28.78
N CYS A 511 -48.89 -21.20 29.39
CA CYS A 511 -47.93 -22.26 29.05
C CYS A 511 -47.97 -22.64 27.56
N ALA A 512 -49.17 -22.81 27.00
CA ALA A 512 -49.34 -23.16 25.59
C ALA A 512 -48.89 -22.03 24.64
N SER A 513 -49.12 -20.78 25.03
CA SER A 513 -48.72 -19.60 24.24
C SER A 513 -47.22 -19.35 24.32
N PHE A 514 -46.62 -19.56 25.49
CA PHE A 514 -45.17 -19.44 25.73
C PHE A 514 -44.38 -20.53 24.99
N LEU A 515 -44.87 -21.78 24.95
CA LEU A 515 -44.23 -22.86 24.20
C LEU A 515 -44.22 -22.63 22.68
N LYS A 516 -45.24 -21.97 22.13
CA LYS A 516 -45.32 -21.63 20.70
C LYS A 516 -44.34 -20.54 20.26
N ARG A 517 -43.63 -19.90 21.20
CA ARG A 517 -42.62 -18.89 20.93
C ARG A 517 -41.20 -19.48 20.76
N TYR A 518 -41.11 -20.78 20.49
CA TYR A 518 -39.88 -21.49 20.16
C TYR A 518 -40.03 -22.18 18.79
N PRO A 519 -39.03 -22.14 17.89
CA PRO A 519 -37.71 -21.52 18.05
C PRO A 519 -37.70 -20.00 17.71
N ILE A 520 -36.67 -19.27 18.15
CA ILE A 520 -36.62 -17.79 18.13
C ILE A 520 -36.61 -17.21 16.70
N GLU A 521 -36.16 -18.00 15.72
CA GLU A 521 -36.00 -17.60 14.32
C GLU A 521 -37.33 -17.41 13.57
N GLU A 522 -38.44 -17.90 14.13
CA GLU A 522 -39.77 -17.83 13.50
C GLU A 522 -40.69 -16.76 14.11
N VAL A 523 -40.22 -16.01 15.11
CA VAL A 523 -41.06 -15.14 15.95
C VAL A 523 -40.69 -13.67 15.79
N PHE A 524 -41.42 -12.94 14.93
CA PHE A 524 -41.16 -11.52 14.63
C PHE A 524 -42.14 -10.53 15.28
N GLU A 525 -43.22 -11.02 15.90
CA GLU A 525 -44.29 -10.17 16.43
C GLU A 525 -44.17 -9.95 17.96
N PRO A 526 -44.56 -8.78 18.50
CA PRO A 526 -44.57 -8.55 19.94
C PRO A 526 -45.50 -9.53 20.69
N VAL A 527 -45.25 -9.71 21.98
CA VAL A 527 -46.03 -10.62 22.84
C VAL A 527 -47.36 -9.97 23.23
N ASN A 528 -48.48 -10.63 22.89
CA ASN A 528 -49.83 -10.15 23.23
C ASN A 528 -50.49 -10.92 24.40
N PHE A 529 -49.81 -11.93 24.95
CA PHE A 529 -50.34 -12.79 26.02
C PHE A 529 -49.69 -12.54 27.39
N ALA A 530 -48.74 -11.60 27.46
CA ALA A 530 -48.02 -11.18 28.66
C ALA A 530 -47.94 -9.65 28.70
N CYS A 531 -47.71 -9.07 29.88
CA CYS A 531 -47.53 -7.62 30.03
C CYS A 531 -46.16 -7.16 29.52
N ASP A 532 -45.15 -8.00 29.69
CA ASP A 532 -43.85 -7.79 29.08
C ASP A 532 -43.90 -8.18 27.60
N SER A 533 -43.90 -7.16 26.73
CA SER A 533 -43.86 -7.32 25.28
C SER A 533 -42.55 -7.94 24.77
N THR A 534 -41.52 -8.01 25.61
CA THR A 534 -40.18 -8.54 25.30
C THR A 534 -39.97 -9.99 25.75
N LEU A 535 -40.99 -10.62 26.34
CA LEU A 535 -40.91 -11.99 26.84
C LEU A 535 -40.70 -13.01 25.72
N ILE A 536 -39.50 -13.59 25.62
CA ILE A 536 -39.16 -14.59 24.61
C ILE A 536 -38.65 -15.86 25.28
N ASN A 537 -39.02 -17.03 24.74
CA ASN A 537 -38.49 -18.32 25.19
C ASN A 537 -37.10 -18.57 24.59
N ALA A 538 -36.11 -17.79 25.02
CA ALA A 538 -34.73 -17.88 24.57
C ALA A 538 -33.86 -18.49 25.68
N LYS A 539 -33.50 -19.77 25.53
CA LYS A 539 -32.54 -20.42 26.44
C LYS A 539 -31.09 -19.99 26.20
N PHE A 540 -30.81 -19.33 25.07
CA PHE A 540 -29.45 -18.97 24.65
C PHE A 540 -29.40 -17.55 24.14
N SER A 541 -28.35 -16.82 24.54
CA SER A 541 -28.13 -15.43 24.16
C SER A 541 -27.54 -15.28 22.76
N THR A 542 -26.99 -16.34 22.17
CA THR A 542 -26.52 -16.38 20.77
C THR A 542 -26.61 -17.80 20.20
N GLY A 543 -26.61 -17.94 18.87
CA GLY A 543 -26.41 -19.24 18.22
C GLY A 543 -25.04 -19.88 18.51
N LEU A 544 -24.05 -19.07 18.94
CA LEU A 544 -22.72 -19.51 19.36
C LEU A 544 -22.71 -20.12 20.77
N ASP A 545 -23.57 -19.66 21.69
CA ASP A 545 -23.70 -20.28 23.02
C ASP A 545 -24.28 -21.70 22.96
N LEU A 546 -25.01 -22.02 21.89
CA LEU A 546 -25.48 -23.38 21.61
C LEU A 546 -24.32 -24.36 21.40
N LEU A 547 -23.18 -23.86 20.89
CA LEU A 547 -21.94 -24.64 20.70
C LEU A 547 -21.13 -24.79 21.99
N ALA A 548 -21.41 -23.98 23.02
CA ALA A 548 -20.71 -23.98 24.30
C ALA A 548 -21.32 -24.94 25.35
N ILE A 549 -22.45 -25.60 25.04
CA ILE A 549 -23.12 -26.54 25.95
C ILE A 549 -22.23 -27.80 26.14
N PRO A 550 -22.06 -28.30 27.38
CA PRO A 550 -21.39 -29.57 27.60
C PRO A 550 -22.09 -30.68 26.80
N LYS A 551 -21.29 -31.36 25.99
CA LYS A 551 -21.68 -32.37 25.00
C LYS A 551 -22.55 -33.47 25.63
N SER A 552 -23.87 -33.36 25.46
CA SER A 552 -24.74 -34.52 25.68
C SER A 552 -24.60 -35.47 24.49
N THR A 553 -24.67 -36.78 24.73
CA THR A 553 -24.58 -37.80 23.69
C THR A 553 -25.63 -37.63 22.58
N ASP A 554 -26.75 -36.99 22.90
CA ASP A 554 -27.86 -36.77 21.98
C ASP A 554 -27.64 -35.54 21.08
N ALA A 555 -26.93 -34.51 21.56
CA ALA A 555 -26.58 -33.32 20.78
C ALA A 555 -25.32 -33.51 19.89
N GLN A 556 -24.51 -34.53 20.18
CA GLN A 556 -23.28 -34.85 19.44
C GLN A 556 -23.52 -35.02 17.93
N ARG A 557 -24.70 -35.54 17.54
CA ARG A 557 -25.03 -35.75 16.13
C ARG A 557 -25.27 -34.43 15.38
N ILE A 558 -25.88 -33.45 16.03
CA ILE A 558 -26.10 -32.10 15.47
C ILE A 558 -24.78 -31.33 15.45
N ILE A 559 -23.96 -31.45 16.49
CA ILE A 559 -22.64 -30.82 16.54
C ILE A 559 -21.71 -31.43 15.49
N ASN A 560 -21.71 -32.76 15.30
CA ASN A 560 -20.94 -33.38 14.22
C ASN A 560 -21.44 -32.95 12.82
N LEU A 561 -22.71 -32.57 12.67
CA LEU A 561 -23.22 -31.99 11.43
C LEU A 561 -22.71 -30.55 11.23
N LEU A 562 -22.62 -29.77 12.31
CA LEU A 562 -22.05 -28.41 12.31
C LEU A 562 -20.53 -28.41 12.09
N ASP A 563 -19.80 -29.33 12.72
CA ASP A 563 -18.35 -29.52 12.54
C ASP A 563 -17.99 -30.01 11.12
N ASN A 564 -18.94 -30.64 10.42
CA ASN A 564 -18.80 -31.07 9.02
C ASN A 564 -19.20 -29.99 8.01
N GLN A 565 -19.70 -28.82 8.44
CA GLN A 565 -20.02 -27.74 7.52
C GLN A 565 -18.74 -27.11 6.97
N ILE A 566 -18.63 -27.08 5.64
CA ILE A 566 -17.53 -26.42 4.96
C ILE A 566 -17.89 -24.96 4.80
N PHE A 567 -17.21 -24.10 5.55
CA PHE A 567 -17.32 -22.67 5.39
C PHE A 567 -16.45 -22.20 4.22
N ASN A 568 -17.02 -21.41 3.32
CA ASN A 568 -16.29 -20.71 2.28
C ASN A 568 -16.17 -19.23 2.64
N ILE A 569 -14.95 -18.71 2.61
CA ILE A 569 -14.70 -17.27 2.64
C ILE A 569 -14.63 -16.77 1.21
N THR A 570 -15.30 -15.65 0.95
CA THR A 570 -15.14 -14.85 -0.26
C THR A 570 -14.60 -13.48 0.14
N VAL A 571 -13.42 -13.14 -0.37
CA VAL A 571 -12.81 -11.82 -0.24
C VAL A 571 -12.93 -11.10 -1.57
N GLU A 572 -13.66 -9.99 -1.60
CA GLU A 572 -13.77 -9.14 -2.76
C GLU A 572 -12.95 -7.87 -2.58
N LEU A 573 -12.06 -7.63 -3.53
CA LEU A 573 -11.32 -6.39 -3.68
C LEU A 573 -12.12 -5.47 -4.59
N ILE A 574 -12.52 -4.31 -4.07
CA ILE A 574 -13.38 -3.36 -4.76
C ILE A 574 -12.56 -2.20 -5.32
N ASN A 575 -12.92 -1.80 -6.54
CA ASN A 575 -12.28 -0.78 -7.34
C ASN A 575 -10.76 -0.99 -7.40
N THR A 576 -10.37 -2.18 -7.87
CA THR A 576 -8.99 -2.66 -7.84
C THR A 576 -8.41 -2.94 -9.22
N GLY A 577 -7.10 -2.72 -9.35
CA GLY A 577 -6.32 -3.18 -10.50
C GLY A 577 -5.88 -4.64 -10.42
N PHE A 578 -5.91 -5.27 -9.22
CA PHE A 578 -5.35 -6.61 -9.00
C PHE A 578 -6.03 -7.67 -9.88
N THR A 579 -5.22 -8.45 -10.59
CA THR A 579 -5.62 -9.62 -11.37
C THR A 579 -5.54 -10.88 -10.51
N CYS A 580 -6.23 -11.95 -10.91
CA CYS A 580 -6.15 -13.23 -10.20
C CYS A 580 -4.72 -13.80 -10.12
N GLU A 581 -3.88 -13.53 -11.13
CA GLU A 581 -2.48 -13.96 -11.16
C GLU A 581 -1.61 -13.21 -10.13
N SER A 582 -2.01 -12.01 -9.74
CA SER A 582 -1.30 -11.16 -8.79
C SER A 582 -1.67 -11.44 -7.32
N ILE A 583 -2.53 -12.43 -7.06
CA ILE A 583 -3.05 -12.72 -5.72
C ILE A 583 -2.81 -14.18 -5.39
N SER A 584 -2.21 -14.43 -4.23
CA SER A 584 -2.06 -15.77 -3.66
C SER A 584 -2.62 -15.82 -2.25
N VAL A 585 -3.20 -16.96 -1.89
CA VAL A 585 -3.82 -17.16 -0.58
C VAL A 585 -3.06 -18.27 0.15
N GLN A 586 -2.68 -17.99 1.39
CA GLN A 586 -1.91 -18.89 2.23
C GLN A 586 -2.54 -19.01 3.61
N GLU A 587 -2.48 -20.18 4.19
CA GLU A 587 -2.83 -20.43 5.58
C GLU A 587 -1.56 -20.46 6.44
N ASN A 588 -1.55 -19.66 7.51
CA ASN A 588 -0.52 -19.69 8.53
C ASN A 588 -0.87 -20.70 9.62
N LEU A 589 -0.21 -21.86 9.58
CA LEU A 589 -0.33 -22.91 10.58
C LEU A 589 0.60 -22.62 11.76
N ILE A 590 0.08 -22.75 12.99
CA ILE A 590 0.87 -22.55 14.21
C ILE A 590 1.99 -23.61 14.26
N GLY A 591 3.24 -23.18 14.07
CA GLY A 591 4.44 -24.02 14.24
C GLY A 591 5.00 -24.72 13.00
N THR A 592 4.52 -24.42 11.78
CA THR A 592 5.00 -25.05 10.51
C THR A 592 5.09 -24.06 9.34
N GLN A 593 5.55 -24.54 8.15
CA GLN A 593 5.50 -23.83 6.87
C GLN A 593 4.04 -23.53 6.48
N TYR A 594 3.81 -22.40 5.81
CA TYR A 594 2.52 -21.99 5.28
C TYR A 594 1.95 -23.02 4.28
N ALA A 595 0.63 -23.21 4.28
CA ALA A 595 -0.06 -24.02 3.29
C ALA A 595 -0.70 -23.12 2.23
N ASN A 596 -0.34 -23.29 0.95
CA ASN A 596 -1.00 -22.56 -0.13
C ASN A 596 -2.43 -23.10 -0.31
N LEU A 597 -3.42 -22.21 -0.25
CA LEU A 597 -4.80 -22.53 -0.59
C LEU A 597 -5.01 -22.34 -2.09
N ILE A 598 -5.95 -23.09 -2.68
CA ILE A 598 -6.33 -22.94 -4.09
C ILE A 598 -7.61 -22.09 -4.14
N PRO A 599 -7.51 -20.77 -4.37
CA PRO A 599 -8.70 -19.93 -4.49
C PRO A 599 -9.36 -20.07 -5.86
N SER A 600 -10.69 -20.02 -5.88
CA SER A 600 -11.47 -19.66 -7.07
C SER A 600 -11.45 -18.14 -7.17
N CYS A 601 -10.85 -17.61 -8.23
CA CYS A 601 -10.78 -16.16 -8.45
C CYS A 601 -11.59 -15.76 -9.69
N GLU A 602 -12.46 -14.77 -9.51
CA GLU A 602 -13.31 -14.22 -10.57
C GLU A 602 -13.13 -12.70 -10.63
N ARG A 603 -13.14 -12.15 -11.84
CA ARG A 603 -13.09 -10.71 -12.07
C ARG A 603 -14.37 -10.27 -12.76
N SER A 604 -15.01 -9.22 -12.23
CA SER A 604 -16.24 -8.69 -12.82
C SER A 604 -15.98 -8.03 -14.19
N GLU A 605 -17.00 -8.03 -15.06
CA GLU A 605 -16.91 -7.55 -16.46
C GLU A 605 -16.42 -6.09 -16.59
N TRP A 606 -16.50 -5.28 -15.53
CA TRP A 606 -16.03 -3.89 -15.51
C TRP A 606 -14.62 -3.73 -14.93
N ASN A 607 -13.88 -4.83 -14.72
CA ASN A 607 -12.51 -4.92 -14.19
C ASN A 607 -12.27 -4.30 -12.82
N ALA A 608 -13.33 -3.86 -12.13
CA ALA A 608 -13.23 -3.10 -10.90
C ALA A 608 -13.37 -3.96 -9.64
N VAL A 609 -13.95 -5.16 -9.71
CA VAL A 609 -14.07 -6.05 -8.55
C VAL A 609 -13.39 -7.38 -8.84
N THR A 610 -12.50 -7.78 -7.95
CA THR A 610 -11.83 -9.09 -7.98
C THR A 610 -12.28 -9.89 -6.77
N SER A 611 -12.99 -10.99 -7.00
CA SER A 611 -13.53 -11.88 -5.97
C SER A 611 -12.64 -13.12 -5.82
N ILE A 612 -12.29 -13.46 -4.59
CA ILE A 612 -11.39 -14.55 -4.24
C ILE A 612 -12.13 -15.44 -3.24
N THR A 613 -12.52 -16.64 -3.65
CA THR A 613 -13.27 -17.58 -2.82
C THR A 613 -12.44 -18.82 -2.52
N PHE A 614 -12.37 -19.22 -1.25
CA PHE A 614 -11.69 -20.44 -0.83
C PHE A 614 -12.38 -21.05 0.39
N ALA A 615 -12.25 -22.37 0.54
CA ALA A 615 -12.77 -23.10 1.69
C ALA A 615 -11.88 -22.89 2.92
N LEU A 616 -12.50 -22.74 4.08
CA LEU A 616 -11.82 -22.74 5.37
C LEU A 616 -11.54 -24.19 5.79
N PRO A 617 -10.27 -24.57 5.99
CA PRO A 617 -9.93 -25.93 6.36
C PRO A 617 -10.25 -26.25 7.84
N TYR A 618 -10.35 -25.24 8.71
CA TYR A 618 -10.61 -25.39 10.14
C TYR A 618 -11.46 -24.25 10.70
N HIS A 619 -12.13 -24.49 11.83
CA HIS A 619 -12.88 -23.47 12.58
C HIS A 619 -12.01 -22.32 13.10
N TYR A 620 -10.71 -22.56 13.30
CA TYR A 620 -9.73 -21.54 13.66
C TYR A 620 -8.61 -21.56 12.62
N SER A 621 -8.58 -20.56 11.74
CA SER A 621 -7.55 -20.41 10.71
C SER A 621 -7.03 -18.97 10.68
N THR A 622 -5.75 -18.82 10.34
CA THR A 622 -5.14 -17.52 10.05
C THR A 622 -4.77 -17.49 8.58
N ILE A 623 -5.40 -16.60 7.83
CA ILE A 623 -5.25 -16.55 6.37
C ILE A 623 -4.52 -15.28 5.98
N GLN A 624 -3.57 -15.44 5.07
CA GLN A 624 -2.77 -14.37 4.51
C GLN A 624 -3.02 -14.29 3.00
N LEU A 625 -3.50 -13.12 2.54
CA LEU A 625 -3.60 -12.81 1.12
C LEU A 625 -2.36 -12.00 0.71
N ASN A 626 -1.51 -12.59 -0.13
CA ASN A 626 -0.35 -11.94 -0.69
C ASN A 626 -0.72 -11.36 -2.06
N MET A 627 -0.74 -10.03 -2.16
CA MET A 627 -1.03 -9.28 -3.38
C MET A 627 0.26 -8.67 -3.93
N THR A 628 0.56 -8.90 -5.20
CA THR A 628 1.79 -8.43 -5.86
C THR A 628 1.50 -7.43 -6.97
N GLY A 629 2.44 -6.52 -7.22
CA GLY A 629 2.34 -5.54 -8.31
C GLY A 629 1.89 -4.13 -7.87
N PRO A 630 1.85 -3.18 -8.82
CA PRO A 630 1.65 -1.75 -8.56
C PRO A 630 0.18 -1.37 -8.34
N HIS A 631 -0.68 -2.31 -7.96
CA HIS A 631 -2.11 -2.10 -7.85
C HIS A 631 -2.53 -1.76 -6.41
N TRP A 632 -3.75 -1.24 -6.27
CA TRP A 632 -4.38 -0.98 -4.98
C TRP A 632 -5.78 -1.57 -4.97
N ALA A 633 -6.32 -1.76 -3.76
CA ALA A 633 -7.72 -2.05 -3.52
C ALA A 633 -8.30 -0.92 -2.67
N ASN A 634 -9.39 -0.31 -3.14
CA ASN A 634 -9.97 0.84 -2.44
C ASN A 634 -10.90 0.43 -1.30
N ALA A 635 -11.50 -0.75 -1.41
CA ALA A 635 -12.22 -1.38 -0.32
C ALA A 635 -12.07 -2.90 -0.39
N VAL A 636 -12.26 -3.55 0.75
CA VAL A 636 -12.27 -5.00 0.89
C VAL A 636 -13.59 -5.41 1.50
N ARG A 637 -14.29 -6.35 0.87
CA ARG A 637 -15.50 -6.97 1.39
C ARG A 637 -15.21 -8.43 1.69
N VAL A 638 -15.51 -8.88 2.91
CA VAL A 638 -15.34 -10.26 3.33
C VAL A 638 -16.70 -10.87 3.59
N CYS A 639 -16.98 -12.01 2.97
CA CYS A 639 -18.23 -12.75 3.14
C CYS A 639 -17.90 -14.18 3.58
N LEU A 640 -18.53 -14.63 4.65
CA LEU A 640 -18.49 -16.02 5.10
C LEU A 640 -19.80 -16.70 4.70
N ARG A 641 -19.73 -17.86 4.04
CA ARG A 641 -20.88 -18.69 3.66
C ARG A 641 -20.64 -20.10 4.21
N GLY A 642 -21.63 -20.71 4.85
CA GLY A 642 -21.53 -22.06 5.44
C GLY A 642 -22.73 -22.93 5.11
#